data_AF-A0A2K3NLI9-F1
#
_entry.id   AF-A0A2K3NLI9-F1
#
_cell.length_a   1.000
_cell.length_b   1.000
_cell.length_c   1.000
_cell.angle_alpha   90.00
_cell.angle_beta   90.00
_cell.angle_gamma   90.00
#
_symmetry.space_group_name_H-M   'P 1'
#
loop_
_entity.id
_entity.type
_entity.pdbx_description
1 polymer ?
#
loop_
_entity_poly.entity_id
_entity_poly.type
_entity_poly.pdbx_seq_one_letter_code
_entity_poly.pdbx_strand_id
1 'polypeptide(L)'
;MMIQGMEESAESLRERSLKFYKGCRKYTEGLGEAYDGDIAFASALETFGGGHNDPISVAFGGPVMTKFTIALREIGTYKEVLRSQVEHMLNDRLLQFVNIDLQDVKEARKRFDKASLIYDQTREKFLSLRKGTKSGVATALEEELHSARATFEQTRFNLVTALSNVEAKKRFEFLEAVSGTMDAHLRYFKQGYELLHQMEPYINQVLTYAQQSRERSNYEQAALNERMQDYKRQIDRESRLASNGSNGSPNGDGIQAIGRSSHKMIEAVMQNAAKGKVQTIRQGYLSKRSSNLRGDWKRRFFVLDSRGMLYYYRKQCSKPSGSSSQHSGQRNSSELGSGLLSRWLSSHNHHHGGVHDEKSVAHHTVNLLTSTIKVDADQSDLRFCFRIISPTKNYTLQAESALDQMDWIEKITGVIASLLSSQIPERLLPASPMGSGHHRSTSESSSFESSDFDHCAVEESAADRSFASAHLERASRSMNQQRSCNKSEKPIDVLRKVIGNDKCADCGAPEPDWASLNLGVLVCIECSGVHRNLGVHISKVRSLTLDVKVWEPSVITLFQSLGNTFANSVWEELLQSRSAFQVDLVPTGSSKSDKSLTVFITKPSQYDSLSVKEKFIQAKYAEKIFVRKPKDNQYRLLVAQQIWEAVRANDKKAVYRYIVNSDVDVNVVYEQACNNSLTLAKVMLLQEQPNHENGPNLAGNTLDWSSNGSMNLAGTKEGQPMVNLEGCTLLHIACETADIGMVELLLQYGANINATDLRGRTPLHRCILKGRSIIARLLLSRGGDPRAVDEEGRTPIELAAESNADDREVRAPTTDSNG
;
A
#
# COMPACT_ATOMS: atom_id res chain seq x y z
N MET A 1 -67.78 11.76 36.12
CA MET A 1 -67.87 11.92 34.65
C MET A 1 -66.57 12.48 34.05
N MET A 2 -66.21 13.76 34.23
CA MET A 2 -65.02 14.34 33.57
C MET A 2 -63.69 13.62 33.89
N ILE A 3 -63.38 13.37 35.17
CA ILE A 3 -62.17 12.63 35.59
C ILE A 3 -62.13 11.24 34.96
N GLN A 4 -63.25 10.51 34.98
CA GLN A 4 -63.34 9.15 34.45
C GLN A 4 -63.10 9.10 32.93
N GLY A 5 -63.58 10.09 32.17
CA GLY A 5 -63.24 10.20 30.74
C GLY A 5 -61.77 10.49 30.47
N MET A 6 -61.08 11.20 31.37
CA MET A 6 -59.61 11.39 31.29
C MET A 6 -58.87 10.09 31.63
N GLU A 7 -59.34 9.31 32.61
CA GLU A 7 -58.79 8.00 32.97
C GLU A 7 -58.93 6.99 31.82
N GLU A 8 -60.11 6.92 31.20
CA GLU A 8 -60.37 6.11 30.00
C GLU A 8 -59.47 6.55 28.82
N SER A 9 -59.29 7.87 28.61
CA SER A 9 -58.34 8.38 27.62
C SER A 9 -56.90 8.01 27.94
N ALA A 10 -56.50 7.96 29.21
CA ALA A 10 -55.13 7.63 29.61
C ALA A 10 -54.79 6.15 29.40
N GLU A 11 -55.68 5.23 29.78
CA GLU A 11 -55.45 3.78 29.55
C GLU A 11 -55.53 3.44 28.06
N SER A 12 -56.44 4.05 27.29
CA SER A 12 -56.47 3.91 25.82
C SER A 12 -55.18 4.44 25.18
N LEU A 13 -54.66 5.57 25.64
CA LEU A 13 -53.38 6.11 25.17
C LEU A 13 -52.20 5.20 25.53
N ARG A 14 -52.25 4.52 26.68
CA ARG A 14 -51.24 3.54 27.13
C ARG A 14 -51.17 2.33 26.22
N GLU A 15 -52.31 1.72 25.88
CA GLU A 15 -52.36 0.59 24.94
C GLU A 15 -51.84 1.00 23.55
N ARG A 16 -52.31 2.14 23.04
CA ARG A 16 -51.89 2.67 21.73
C ARG A 16 -50.39 2.98 21.68
N SER A 17 -49.85 3.59 22.72
CA SER A 17 -48.42 3.94 22.81
C SER A 17 -47.55 2.69 22.86
N LEU A 18 -47.94 1.67 23.65
CA LEU A 18 -47.20 0.40 23.71
C LEU A 18 -47.26 -0.38 22.38
N LYS A 19 -48.40 -0.33 21.67
CA LYS A 19 -48.53 -0.91 20.34
C LYS A 19 -47.68 -0.17 19.30
N PHE A 20 -47.63 1.15 19.38
CA PHE A 20 -46.80 1.99 18.50
C PHE A 20 -45.31 1.74 18.75
N TYR A 21 -44.85 1.79 20.00
CA TYR A 21 -43.47 1.46 20.41
C TYR A 21 -42.99 0.10 19.87
N LYS A 22 -43.84 -0.94 19.91
CA LYS A 22 -43.51 -2.25 19.31
C LYS A 22 -43.27 -2.19 17.78
N GLY A 23 -43.92 -1.26 17.09
CA GLY A 23 -43.68 -0.98 15.66
C GLY A 23 -42.39 -0.18 15.45
N CYS A 24 -42.20 0.89 16.22
CA CYS A 24 -41.00 1.75 16.16
C CYS A 24 -39.72 0.95 16.46
N ARG A 25 -39.76 0.08 17.48
CA ARG A 25 -38.65 -0.82 17.82
C ARG A 25 -38.28 -1.76 16.66
N LYS A 26 -39.26 -2.43 16.05
CA LYS A 26 -39.02 -3.28 14.87
C LYS A 26 -38.45 -2.52 13.69
N TYR A 27 -38.88 -1.28 13.51
CA TYR A 27 -38.34 -0.39 12.48
C TYR A 27 -36.87 -0.03 12.76
N THR A 28 -36.50 0.31 14.00
CA THR A 28 -35.09 0.56 14.37
C THR A 28 -34.24 -0.71 14.35
N GLU A 29 -34.80 -1.88 14.67
CA GLU A 29 -34.12 -3.18 14.49
C GLU A 29 -33.82 -3.43 13.01
N GLY A 30 -34.80 -3.23 12.11
CA GLY A 30 -34.61 -3.36 10.66
C GLY A 30 -33.65 -2.34 10.05
N LEU A 31 -33.54 -1.12 10.61
CA LEU A 31 -32.48 -0.17 10.23
C LEU A 31 -31.08 -0.68 10.61
N GLY A 32 -30.94 -1.34 11.77
CA GLY A 32 -29.70 -1.98 12.19
C GLY A 32 -29.30 -3.16 11.30
N GLU A 33 -30.24 -4.07 11.03
CA GLU A 33 -30.03 -5.17 10.07
C GLU A 33 -29.62 -4.66 8.68
N ALA A 34 -30.21 -3.55 8.23
CA ALA A 34 -29.87 -2.91 6.96
C ALA A 34 -28.52 -2.16 7.00
N TYR A 35 -28.02 -1.75 8.16
CA TYR A 35 -26.65 -1.23 8.32
C TYR A 35 -25.63 -2.37 8.26
N ASP A 36 -25.86 -3.45 9.02
CA ASP A 36 -25.00 -4.63 9.03
C ASP A 36 -24.89 -5.25 7.62
N GLY A 37 -25.99 -5.25 6.86
CA GLY A 37 -26.03 -5.68 5.46
C GLY A 37 -25.11 -4.85 4.54
N ASP A 38 -25.15 -3.51 4.64
CA ASP A 38 -24.28 -2.62 3.84
C ASP A 38 -22.80 -2.84 4.19
N ILE A 39 -22.47 -2.94 5.47
CA ILE A 39 -21.10 -3.14 5.95
C ILE A 39 -20.56 -4.53 5.58
N ALA A 40 -21.39 -5.57 5.66
CA ALA A 40 -21.05 -6.91 5.21
C ALA A 40 -20.78 -6.94 3.69
N PHE A 41 -21.65 -6.30 2.89
CA PHE A 41 -21.47 -6.20 1.44
C PHE A 41 -20.20 -5.43 1.07
N ALA A 42 -19.95 -4.27 1.70
CA ALA A 42 -18.74 -3.48 1.48
C ALA A 42 -17.47 -4.27 1.84
N SER A 43 -17.49 -5.04 2.94
CA SER A 43 -16.35 -5.87 3.37
C SER A 43 -16.12 -7.08 2.47
N ALA A 44 -17.18 -7.67 1.91
CA ALA A 44 -17.08 -8.70 0.88
C ALA A 44 -16.50 -8.14 -0.43
N LEU A 45 -16.94 -6.95 -0.85
CA LEU A 45 -16.41 -6.25 -2.03
C LEU A 45 -14.93 -5.86 -1.85
N GLU A 46 -14.53 -5.45 -0.65
CA GLU A 46 -13.12 -5.17 -0.31
C GLU A 46 -12.25 -6.45 -0.36
N THR A 47 -12.75 -7.53 0.22
CA THR A 47 -12.08 -8.84 0.21
C THR A 47 -11.92 -9.39 -1.21
N PHE A 48 -12.94 -9.19 -2.06
CA PHE A 48 -12.89 -9.56 -3.47
C PHE A 48 -11.99 -8.62 -4.29
N GLY A 49 -12.10 -7.31 -4.09
CA GLY A 49 -11.30 -6.29 -4.77
C GLY A 49 -9.82 -6.42 -4.46
N GLY A 50 -9.46 -6.85 -3.25
CA GLY A 50 -8.10 -7.16 -2.82
C GLY A 50 -7.18 -5.94 -2.73
N GLY A 51 -5.89 -6.20 -2.50
CA GLY A 51 -4.90 -5.15 -2.33
C GLY A 51 -4.53 -4.48 -3.66
N HIS A 52 -4.19 -3.19 -3.62
CA HIS A 52 -3.68 -2.45 -4.79
C HIS A 52 -2.36 -3.01 -5.37
N ASN A 53 -1.73 -3.95 -4.65
CA ASN A 53 -0.49 -4.62 -5.04
C ASN A 53 -0.70 -6.08 -5.49
N ASP A 54 -1.93 -6.61 -5.49
CA ASP A 54 -2.21 -7.93 -6.07
C ASP A 54 -2.40 -7.78 -7.60
N PRO A 55 -1.53 -8.39 -8.43
CA PRO A 55 -1.66 -8.34 -9.88
C PRO A 55 -3.00 -8.91 -10.40
N ILE A 56 -3.59 -9.86 -9.68
CA ILE A 56 -4.88 -10.47 -10.04
C ILE A 56 -5.99 -9.45 -9.81
N SER A 57 -6.05 -8.82 -8.63
CA SER A 57 -6.95 -7.70 -8.33
C SER A 57 -6.86 -6.56 -9.34
N VAL A 58 -5.65 -6.12 -9.68
CA VAL A 58 -5.46 -5.02 -10.65
C VAL A 58 -6.02 -5.41 -12.03
N ALA A 59 -5.88 -6.67 -12.45
CA ALA A 59 -6.36 -7.13 -13.76
C ALA A 59 -7.88 -7.09 -13.94
N PHE A 60 -8.69 -7.16 -12.87
CA PHE A 60 -10.16 -7.04 -12.94
C PHE A 60 -10.71 -5.73 -12.33
N GLY A 61 -9.85 -4.77 -11.96
CA GLY A 61 -10.27 -3.45 -11.48
C GLY A 61 -10.46 -3.32 -9.96
N GLY A 62 -9.77 -4.12 -9.15
CA GLY A 62 -9.77 -4.02 -7.68
C GLY A 62 -9.62 -2.59 -7.12
N PRO A 63 -8.64 -1.79 -7.57
CA PRO A 63 -8.49 -0.39 -7.12
C PRO A 63 -9.69 0.52 -7.46
N VAL A 64 -10.45 0.19 -8.51
CA VAL A 64 -11.69 0.90 -8.87
C VAL A 64 -12.81 0.56 -7.89
N MET A 65 -12.90 -0.72 -7.47
CA MET A 65 -13.88 -1.21 -6.51
C MET A 65 -13.71 -0.58 -5.11
N THR A 66 -12.48 -0.25 -4.71
CA THR A 66 -12.21 0.40 -3.42
C THR A 66 -12.99 1.70 -3.21
N LYS A 67 -13.17 2.54 -4.25
CA LYS A 67 -13.98 3.77 -4.11
C LYS A 67 -15.47 3.47 -3.87
N PHE A 68 -16.01 2.42 -4.49
CA PHE A 68 -17.39 1.99 -4.23
C PHE A 68 -17.53 1.39 -2.83
N THR A 69 -16.55 0.61 -2.34
CA THR A 69 -16.50 0.14 -0.96
C THR A 69 -16.57 1.28 0.04
N ILE A 70 -15.78 2.36 -0.14
CA ILE A 70 -15.77 3.51 0.77
C ILE A 70 -17.16 4.16 0.85
N ALA A 71 -17.77 4.46 -0.31
CA ALA A 71 -19.09 5.09 -0.35
C ALA A 71 -20.20 4.21 0.24
N LEU A 72 -20.14 2.88 0.06
CA LEU A 72 -21.07 1.95 0.70
C LEU A 72 -20.91 1.95 2.24
N ARG A 73 -19.69 2.09 2.76
CA ARG A 73 -19.44 2.26 4.20
C ARG A 73 -19.96 3.61 4.72
N GLU A 74 -19.86 4.68 3.94
CA GLU A 74 -20.42 6.00 4.29
C GLU A 74 -21.95 5.99 4.31
N ILE A 75 -22.61 5.40 3.30
CA ILE A 75 -24.08 5.20 3.28
C ILE A 75 -24.53 4.39 4.49
N GLY A 76 -23.84 3.30 4.81
CA GLY A 76 -24.07 2.53 6.04
C GLY A 76 -23.95 3.41 7.29
N THR A 77 -22.91 4.22 7.39
CA THR A 77 -22.70 5.15 8.52
C THR A 77 -23.84 6.16 8.65
N TYR A 78 -24.35 6.73 7.55
CA TYR A 78 -25.53 7.60 7.59
C TYR A 78 -26.79 6.85 8.06
N LYS A 79 -26.93 5.57 7.70
CA LYS A 79 -28.05 4.71 8.13
C LYS A 79 -27.99 4.39 9.63
N GLU A 80 -26.80 4.18 10.19
CA GLU A 80 -26.61 4.01 11.64
C GLU A 80 -26.91 5.31 12.41
N VAL A 81 -26.51 6.46 11.87
CA VAL A 81 -26.89 7.77 12.43
C VAL A 81 -28.42 7.96 12.39
N LEU A 82 -29.10 7.56 11.31
CA LEU A 82 -30.56 7.55 11.25
C LEU A 82 -31.15 6.62 12.33
N ARG A 83 -30.67 5.37 12.44
CA ARG A 83 -31.12 4.39 13.43
C ARG A 83 -31.05 4.96 14.86
N SER A 84 -29.89 5.50 15.23
CA SER A 84 -29.66 6.09 16.56
C SER A 84 -30.56 7.31 16.82
N GLN A 85 -30.76 8.17 15.82
CA GLN A 85 -31.66 9.33 15.96
C GLN A 85 -33.12 8.90 16.12
N VAL A 86 -33.62 7.92 15.36
CA VAL A 86 -34.98 7.41 15.52
C VAL A 86 -35.17 6.71 16.86
N GLU A 87 -34.16 5.95 17.32
CA GLU A 87 -34.19 5.33 18.64
C GLU A 87 -34.35 6.38 19.77
N HIS A 88 -33.50 7.39 19.80
CA HIS A 88 -33.56 8.44 20.82
C HIS A 88 -34.80 9.36 20.70
N MET A 89 -35.15 9.77 19.48
CA MET A 89 -36.25 10.73 19.26
C MET A 89 -37.64 10.10 19.35
N LEU A 90 -37.76 8.79 19.12
CA LEU A 90 -39.05 8.08 19.07
C LEU A 90 -39.14 6.96 20.12
N ASN A 91 -38.24 5.98 20.12
CA ASN A 91 -38.36 4.83 21.05
C ASN A 91 -38.23 5.28 22.50
N ASP A 92 -37.19 6.04 22.84
CA ASP A 92 -36.93 6.46 24.21
C ASP A 92 -38.00 7.43 24.73
N ARG A 93 -38.42 8.41 23.91
CA ARG A 93 -39.53 9.32 24.26
C ARG A 93 -40.86 8.58 24.48
N LEU A 94 -41.21 7.62 23.62
CA LEU A 94 -42.42 6.79 23.79
C LEU A 94 -42.33 5.95 25.07
N LEU A 95 -41.18 5.36 25.34
CA LEU A 95 -40.96 4.52 26.52
C LEU A 95 -41.02 5.35 27.81
N GLN A 96 -40.43 6.55 27.81
CA GLN A 96 -40.50 7.53 28.89
C GLN A 96 -41.95 7.93 29.20
N PHE A 97 -42.74 8.27 28.16
CA PHE A 97 -44.15 8.64 28.32
C PHE A 97 -45.00 7.49 28.89
N VAL A 98 -44.74 6.24 28.48
CA VAL A 98 -45.46 5.05 28.98
C VAL A 98 -45.04 4.66 30.39
N ASN A 99 -43.75 4.69 30.70
CA ASN A 99 -43.20 4.18 31.97
C ASN A 99 -43.20 5.21 33.10
N ILE A 100 -43.29 6.51 32.79
CA ILE A 100 -43.35 7.58 33.79
C ILE A 100 -44.71 8.27 33.73
N ASP A 101 -45.00 9.08 32.70
CA ASP A 101 -46.22 9.92 32.70
C ASP A 101 -47.54 9.12 32.85
N LEU A 102 -47.70 8.02 32.11
CA LEU A 102 -48.88 7.16 32.21
C LEU A 102 -48.87 6.23 33.44
N GLN A 103 -47.69 5.91 33.97
CA GLN A 103 -47.55 5.11 35.19
C GLN A 103 -47.86 5.95 36.44
N ASP A 104 -47.48 7.22 36.47
CA ASP A 104 -47.79 8.18 37.54
C ASP A 104 -49.30 8.35 37.71
N VAL A 105 -50.06 8.44 36.60
CA VAL A 105 -51.54 8.42 36.63
C VAL A 105 -52.06 7.17 37.32
N LYS A 106 -51.54 5.99 36.97
CA LYS A 106 -51.96 4.71 37.55
C LYS A 106 -51.65 4.62 39.04
N GLU A 107 -50.49 5.12 39.47
CA GLU A 107 -50.17 5.16 40.89
C GLU A 107 -50.98 6.20 41.67
N ALA A 108 -51.20 7.39 41.10
CA ALA A 108 -52.07 8.41 41.68
C ALA A 108 -53.50 7.88 41.85
N ARG A 109 -54.02 7.13 40.87
CA ARG A 109 -55.33 6.48 40.94
C ARG A 109 -55.41 5.50 42.10
N LYS A 110 -54.40 4.61 42.24
CA LYS A 110 -54.30 3.66 43.36
C LYS A 110 -54.20 4.35 44.73
N ARG A 111 -53.50 5.49 44.83
CA ARG A 111 -53.43 6.31 46.05
C ARG A 111 -54.80 6.92 46.38
N PHE A 112 -55.52 7.42 45.37
CA PHE A 112 -56.87 7.97 45.53
C PHE A 112 -57.91 6.91 45.94
N ASP A 113 -57.91 5.71 45.32
CA ASP A 113 -58.80 4.60 45.73
C ASP A 113 -58.62 4.24 47.21
N LYS A 114 -57.35 4.13 47.65
CA LYS A 114 -57.03 3.86 49.06
C LYS A 114 -57.53 4.96 49.98
N ALA A 115 -57.37 6.23 49.60
CA ALA A 115 -57.83 7.37 50.40
C ALA A 115 -59.36 7.47 50.45
N SER A 116 -60.06 7.17 49.35
CA SER A 116 -61.53 7.11 49.30
C SER A 116 -62.05 6.04 50.26
N LEU A 117 -61.53 4.80 50.17
CA LEU A 117 -61.95 3.71 51.04
C LEU A 117 -61.74 4.03 52.53
N ILE A 118 -60.62 4.65 52.90
CA ILE A 118 -60.34 5.07 54.28
C ILE A 118 -61.33 6.17 54.71
N TYR A 119 -61.56 7.18 53.86
CA TYR A 119 -62.50 8.26 54.15
C TYR A 119 -63.93 7.75 54.33
N ASP A 120 -64.40 6.86 53.47
CA ASP A 120 -65.73 6.25 53.56
C ASP A 120 -65.87 5.43 54.87
N GLN A 121 -64.87 4.60 55.21
CA GLN A 121 -64.86 3.83 56.47
C GLN A 121 -64.88 4.73 57.71
N THR A 122 -64.04 5.76 57.78
CA THR A 122 -64.01 6.68 58.92
C THR A 122 -65.28 7.53 58.99
N ARG A 123 -65.86 7.90 57.85
CA ARG A 123 -67.16 8.58 57.77
C ARG A 123 -68.31 7.70 58.25
N GLU A 124 -68.35 6.42 57.90
CA GLU A 124 -69.34 5.48 58.43
C GLU A 124 -69.22 5.29 59.95
N LYS A 125 -67.99 5.13 60.47
CA LYS A 125 -67.74 5.09 61.93
C LYS A 125 -68.30 6.34 62.61
N PHE A 126 -68.01 7.53 62.08
CA PHE A 126 -68.50 8.79 62.63
C PHE A 126 -70.03 8.91 62.56
N LEU A 127 -70.66 8.53 61.44
CA LEU A 127 -72.12 8.54 61.30
C LEU A 127 -72.84 7.52 62.19
N SER A 128 -72.15 6.47 62.65
CA SER A 128 -72.71 5.48 63.60
C SER A 128 -72.80 5.97 65.05
N LEU A 129 -72.27 7.17 65.36
CA LEU A 129 -72.27 7.75 66.70
C LEU A 129 -73.68 7.99 67.26
N ARG A 130 -73.96 7.43 68.44
CA ARG A 130 -75.21 7.68 69.17
C ARG A 130 -75.13 8.99 69.97
N LYS A 131 -76.28 9.63 70.21
CA LYS A 131 -76.39 10.88 71.00
C LYS A 131 -75.86 10.80 72.44
N GLY A 132 -75.64 9.60 72.97
CA GLY A 132 -75.07 9.37 74.31
C GLY A 132 -73.57 9.02 74.33
N THR A 133 -72.85 9.11 73.22
CA THR A 133 -71.42 8.80 73.17
C THR A 133 -70.60 9.82 73.99
N LYS A 134 -69.54 9.36 74.67
CA LYS A 134 -68.63 10.22 75.43
C LYS A 134 -67.99 11.28 74.53
N SER A 135 -68.03 12.55 74.95
CA SER A 135 -67.50 13.70 74.19
C SER A 135 -66.09 13.48 73.65
N GLY A 136 -65.14 13.02 74.48
CA GLY A 136 -63.76 12.75 74.05
C GLY A 136 -63.58 11.65 72.99
N VAL A 137 -64.57 10.74 72.83
CA VAL A 137 -64.57 9.73 71.75
C VAL A 137 -65.15 10.32 70.46
N ALA A 138 -66.16 11.19 70.58
CA ALA A 138 -66.74 11.90 69.45
C ALA A 138 -65.73 12.85 68.80
N THR A 139 -65.00 13.64 69.61
CA THR A 139 -63.97 14.56 69.11
C THR A 139 -62.80 13.84 68.43
N ALA A 140 -62.32 12.72 68.99
CA ALA A 140 -61.25 11.93 68.37
C ALA A 140 -61.66 11.37 66.99
N LEU A 141 -62.91 10.92 66.83
CA LEU A 141 -63.44 10.46 65.54
C LEU A 141 -63.71 11.63 64.57
N GLU A 142 -64.01 12.81 65.09
CA GLU A 142 -64.14 14.04 64.27
C GLU A 142 -62.79 14.48 63.70
N GLU A 143 -61.72 14.41 64.50
CA GLU A 143 -60.33 14.64 64.07
C GLU A 143 -59.87 13.58 63.05
N GLU A 144 -60.15 12.29 63.29
CA GLU A 144 -59.87 11.19 62.34
C GLU A 144 -60.57 11.46 60.99
N LEU A 145 -61.84 11.89 61.03
CA LEU A 145 -62.61 12.23 59.83
C LEU A 145 -62.05 13.43 59.08
N HIS A 146 -61.61 14.48 59.79
CA HIS A 146 -60.98 15.66 59.16
C HIS A 146 -59.66 15.30 58.48
N SER A 147 -58.83 14.48 59.14
CA SER A 147 -57.55 13.98 58.59
C SER A 147 -57.76 13.08 57.35
N ALA A 148 -58.74 12.16 57.42
CA ALA A 148 -59.11 11.32 56.29
C ALA A 148 -59.65 12.14 55.10
N ARG A 149 -60.47 13.16 55.37
CA ARG A 149 -60.99 14.08 54.34
C ARG A 149 -59.89 14.90 53.67
N ALA A 150 -58.94 15.43 54.43
CA ALA A 150 -57.80 16.16 53.89
C ALA A 150 -56.95 15.26 52.98
N THR A 151 -56.72 14.00 53.38
CA THR A 151 -55.98 13.01 52.58
C THR A 151 -56.73 12.63 51.29
N PHE A 152 -58.06 12.48 51.36
CA PHE A 152 -58.92 12.24 50.20
C PHE A 152 -58.84 13.39 49.19
N GLU A 153 -59.00 14.64 49.63
CA GLU A 153 -58.91 15.80 48.73
C GLU A 153 -57.50 15.95 48.13
N GLN A 154 -56.44 15.78 48.93
CA GLN A 154 -55.06 15.86 48.43
C GLN A 154 -54.76 14.81 47.35
N THR A 155 -55.17 13.56 47.58
CA THR A 155 -54.98 12.48 46.58
C THR A 155 -55.84 12.69 45.34
N ARG A 156 -57.05 13.26 45.48
CA ARG A 156 -57.90 13.68 44.35
C ARG A 156 -57.22 14.76 43.50
N PHE A 157 -56.65 15.79 44.12
CA PHE A 157 -55.90 16.83 43.40
C PHE A 157 -54.65 16.26 42.70
N ASN A 158 -53.90 15.37 43.37
CA ASN A 158 -52.73 14.72 42.75
C ASN A 158 -53.10 13.91 41.50
N LEU A 159 -54.21 13.17 41.55
CA LEU A 159 -54.75 12.41 40.41
C LEU A 159 -55.18 13.33 39.25
N VAL A 160 -55.92 14.40 39.54
CA VAL A 160 -56.33 15.40 38.54
C VAL A 160 -55.11 16.07 37.90
N THR A 161 -54.08 16.39 38.67
CA THR A 161 -52.82 16.96 38.16
C THR A 161 -52.10 15.98 37.24
N ALA A 162 -51.95 14.71 37.62
CA ALA A 162 -51.32 13.70 36.76
C ALA A 162 -52.07 13.51 35.43
N LEU A 163 -53.41 13.41 35.49
CA LEU A 163 -54.27 13.32 34.30
C LEU A 163 -54.15 14.58 33.41
N SER A 164 -54.12 15.77 34.01
CA SER A 164 -53.95 17.04 33.28
C SER A 164 -52.58 17.13 32.59
N ASN A 165 -51.51 16.65 33.23
CA ASN A 165 -50.17 16.62 32.66
C ASN A 165 -50.09 15.70 31.42
N VAL A 166 -50.69 14.51 31.50
CA VAL A 166 -50.82 13.59 30.35
C VAL A 166 -51.66 14.22 29.23
N GLU A 167 -52.76 14.87 29.58
CA GLU A 167 -53.66 15.57 28.65
C GLU A 167 -52.99 16.75 27.93
N ALA A 168 -52.05 17.43 28.59
CA ALA A 168 -51.22 18.46 27.98
C ALA A 168 -50.13 17.85 27.08
N LYS A 169 -49.31 16.93 27.62
CA LYS A 169 -48.18 16.32 26.91
C LYS A 169 -48.60 15.60 25.63
N LYS A 170 -49.72 14.87 25.63
CA LYS A 170 -50.19 14.12 24.45
C LYS A 170 -50.47 15.00 23.22
N ARG A 171 -50.59 16.33 23.39
CA ARG A 171 -50.85 17.28 22.30
C ARG A 171 -49.60 17.61 21.47
N PHE A 172 -48.41 17.44 22.02
CA PHE A 172 -47.14 17.80 21.35
C PHE A 172 -46.13 16.66 21.31
N GLU A 173 -45.96 15.88 22.39
CA GLU A 173 -44.87 14.90 22.53
C GLU A 173 -44.80 13.90 21.36
N PHE A 174 -45.95 13.34 20.95
CA PHE A 174 -46.03 12.42 19.82
C PHE A 174 -45.79 13.09 18.46
N LEU A 175 -46.22 14.35 18.30
CA LEU A 175 -46.01 15.10 17.06
C LEU A 175 -44.54 15.50 16.91
N GLU A 176 -43.90 15.96 17.98
CA GLU A 176 -42.46 16.24 18.02
C GLU A 176 -41.63 14.99 17.70
N ALA A 177 -41.92 13.85 18.35
CA ALA A 177 -41.20 12.60 18.13
C ALA A 177 -41.29 12.11 16.68
N VAL A 178 -42.49 12.14 16.08
CA VAL A 178 -42.69 11.72 14.68
C VAL A 178 -42.11 12.75 13.70
N SER A 179 -42.24 14.05 13.96
CA SER A 179 -41.69 15.09 13.07
C SER A 179 -40.16 15.09 13.09
N GLY A 180 -39.55 14.91 14.26
CA GLY A 180 -38.10 14.73 14.40
C GLY A 180 -37.59 13.46 13.72
N THR A 181 -38.38 12.37 13.76
CA THR A 181 -38.11 11.15 12.99
C THR A 181 -38.10 11.42 11.47
N MET A 182 -39.05 12.22 10.96
CA MET A 182 -39.10 12.59 9.54
C MET A 182 -37.95 13.53 9.13
N ASP A 183 -37.53 14.45 9.99
CA ASP A 183 -36.36 15.30 9.77
C ASP A 183 -35.05 14.47 9.72
N ALA A 184 -34.90 13.48 10.60
CA ALA A 184 -33.77 12.56 10.54
C ALA A 184 -33.73 11.77 9.22
N HIS A 185 -34.88 11.32 8.70
CA HIS A 185 -34.98 10.70 7.38
C HIS A 185 -34.57 11.66 6.25
N LEU A 186 -35.05 12.91 6.29
CA LEU A 186 -34.71 13.92 5.29
C LEU A 186 -33.20 14.17 5.24
N ARG A 187 -32.54 14.26 6.41
CA ARG A 187 -31.08 14.39 6.51
C ARG A 187 -30.35 13.16 5.96
N TYR A 188 -30.78 11.95 6.31
CA TYR A 188 -30.22 10.69 5.76
C TYR A 188 -30.31 10.64 4.22
N PHE A 189 -31.48 10.87 3.64
CA PHE A 189 -31.66 10.84 2.19
C PHE A 189 -30.88 11.94 1.48
N LYS A 190 -30.78 13.13 2.07
CA LYS A 190 -29.98 14.23 1.53
C LYS A 190 -28.48 13.87 1.49
N GLN A 191 -27.93 13.35 2.59
CA GLN A 191 -26.53 12.91 2.65
C GLN A 191 -26.22 11.79 1.64
N GLY A 192 -27.11 10.79 1.54
CA GLY A 192 -26.99 9.72 0.54
C GLY A 192 -27.05 10.21 -0.91
N TYR A 193 -27.93 11.17 -1.20
CA TYR A 193 -28.02 11.79 -2.53
C TYR A 193 -26.76 12.61 -2.87
N GLU A 194 -26.30 13.46 -1.95
CA GLU A 194 -25.11 14.30 -2.17
C GLU A 194 -23.86 13.46 -2.45
N LEU A 195 -23.66 12.37 -1.69
CA LEU A 195 -22.58 11.41 -1.91
C LEU A 195 -22.69 10.71 -3.27
N LEU A 196 -23.84 10.13 -3.60
CA LEU A 196 -24.02 9.39 -4.86
C LEU A 196 -23.94 10.30 -6.09
N HIS A 197 -24.40 11.54 -5.99
CA HIS A 197 -24.30 12.53 -7.07
C HIS A 197 -22.84 12.98 -7.29
N GLN A 198 -22.04 13.16 -6.23
CA GLN A 198 -20.59 13.39 -6.38
C GLN A 198 -19.86 12.21 -7.03
N MET A 199 -20.37 10.98 -6.85
CA MET A 199 -19.81 9.79 -7.49
C MET A 199 -20.30 9.55 -8.93
N GLU A 200 -21.37 10.20 -9.38
CA GLU A 200 -22.01 9.97 -10.68
C GLU A 200 -21.03 10.06 -11.88
N PRO A 201 -20.12 11.06 -11.96
CA PRO A 201 -19.12 11.12 -13.04
C PRO A 201 -18.16 9.92 -13.01
N TYR A 202 -17.79 9.45 -11.81
CA TYR A 202 -16.90 8.31 -11.63
C TYR A 202 -17.59 6.98 -11.98
N ILE A 203 -18.86 6.79 -11.60
CA ILE A 203 -19.66 5.64 -12.01
C ILE A 203 -19.71 5.54 -13.54
N ASN A 204 -20.01 6.65 -14.21
CA ASN A 204 -20.06 6.72 -15.67
C ASN A 204 -18.68 6.43 -16.31
N GLN A 205 -17.60 6.99 -15.78
CA GLN A 205 -16.23 6.71 -16.24
C GLN A 205 -15.88 5.22 -16.14
N VAL A 206 -16.24 4.55 -15.04
CA VAL A 206 -15.99 3.12 -14.83
C VAL A 206 -16.82 2.25 -15.79
N LEU A 207 -18.07 2.63 -16.07
CA LEU A 207 -18.92 1.95 -17.06
C LEU A 207 -18.32 2.05 -18.47
N THR A 208 -17.85 3.24 -18.89
CA THR A 208 -17.17 3.43 -20.17
C THR A 208 -15.88 2.60 -20.25
N TYR A 209 -15.05 2.59 -19.21
CA TYR A 209 -13.85 1.77 -19.14
C TYR A 209 -14.16 0.27 -19.25
N ALA A 210 -15.18 -0.22 -18.55
CA ALA A 210 -15.59 -1.63 -18.61
C ALA A 210 -16.09 -2.03 -20.01
N GLN A 211 -16.76 -1.13 -20.73
CA GLN A 211 -17.17 -1.35 -22.11
C GLN A 211 -15.96 -1.38 -23.07
N GLN A 212 -15.06 -0.41 -22.99
CA GLN A 212 -13.82 -0.37 -23.80
C GLN A 212 -12.95 -1.61 -23.58
N SER A 213 -12.81 -2.06 -22.32
CA SER A 213 -12.07 -3.27 -21.97
C SER A 213 -12.70 -4.53 -22.59
N ARG A 214 -14.04 -4.61 -22.64
CA ARG A 214 -14.78 -5.70 -23.30
C ARG A 214 -14.56 -5.70 -24.81
N GLU A 215 -14.67 -4.54 -25.46
CA GLU A 215 -14.46 -4.39 -26.91
C GLU A 215 -13.03 -4.77 -27.31
N ARG A 216 -12.03 -4.31 -26.55
CA ARG A 216 -10.63 -4.68 -26.70
C ARG A 216 -10.40 -6.19 -26.54
N SER A 217 -10.94 -6.80 -25.48
CA SER A 217 -10.83 -8.24 -25.24
C SER A 217 -11.43 -9.07 -26.38
N ASN A 218 -12.60 -8.65 -26.91
CA ASN A 218 -13.21 -9.30 -28.06
C ASN A 218 -12.32 -9.23 -29.32
N TYR A 219 -11.68 -8.09 -29.58
CA TYR A 219 -10.74 -7.92 -30.69
C TYR A 219 -9.47 -8.78 -30.51
N GLU A 220 -8.85 -8.75 -29.33
CA GLU A 220 -7.66 -9.55 -29.02
C GLU A 220 -7.95 -11.06 -29.12
N GLN A 221 -9.13 -11.51 -28.68
CA GLN A 221 -9.59 -12.89 -28.81
C GLN A 221 -9.84 -13.29 -30.27
N ALA A 222 -10.39 -12.40 -31.10
CA ALA A 222 -10.57 -12.63 -32.54
C ALA A 222 -9.21 -12.76 -33.26
N ALA A 223 -8.30 -11.82 -33.02
CA ALA A 223 -6.94 -11.84 -33.60
C ALA A 223 -6.08 -13.02 -33.10
N LEU A 224 -6.32 -13.52 -31.89
CA LEU A 224 -5.72 -14.77 -31.41
C LEU A 224 -6.31 -15.98 -32.13
N ASN A 225 -7.64 -16.03 -32.31
CA ASN A 225 -8.32 -17.12 -33.03
C ASN A 225 -7.86 -17.22 -34.49
N GLU A 226 -7.69 -16.09 -35.17
CA GLU A 226 -7.15 -16.03 -36.54
C GLU A 226 -5.72 -16.60 -36.62
N ARG A 227 -4.80 -16.09 -35.80
CA ARG A 227 -3.41 -16.60 -35.73
C ARG A 227 -3.34 -18.09 -35.39
N MET A 228 -4.21 -18.58 -34.51
CA MET A 228 -4.30 -20.01 -34.21
C MET A 228 -4.79 -20.84 -35.40
N GLN A 229 -5.69 -20.30 -36.23
CA GLN A 229 -6.11 -20.97 -37.47
C GLN A 229 -4.97 -20.98 -38.50
N ASP A 230 -4.24 -19.89 -38.69
CA ASP A 230 -3.09 -19.85 -39.60
C ASP A 230 -1.97 -20.80 -39.17
N TYR A 231 -1.66 -20.86 -37.88
CA TYR A 231 -0.67 -21.80 -37.37
C TYR A 231 -1.09 -23.27 -37.60
N LYS A 232 -2.39 -23.60 -37.44
CA LYS A 232 -2.93 -24.92 -37.82
C LYS A 232 -2.80 -25.20 -39.31
N ARG A 233 -3.20 -24.24 -40.17
CA ARG A 233 -3.04 -24.34 -41.64
C ARG A 233 -1.58 -24.56 -42.03
N GLN A 234 -0.63 -23.93 -41.34
CA GLN A 234 0.79 -24.06 -41.61
C GLN A 234 1.32 -25.45 -41.23
N ILE A 235 0.98 -25.96 -40.04
CA ILE A 235 1.30 -27.35 -39.64
C ILE A 235 0.71 -28.36 -40.64
N ASP A 236 -0.53 -28.15 -41.09
CA ASP A 236 -1.18 -29.02 -42.08
C ASP A 236 -0.48 -28.99 -43.46
N ARG A 237 0.14 -27.87 -43.86
CA ARG A 237 0.97 -27.79 -45.07
C ARG A 237 2.30 -28.52 -44.88
N GLU A 238 2.98 -28.27 -43.78
CA GLU A 238 4.29 -28.89 -43.46
C GLU A 238 4.18 -30.40 -43.33
N SER A 239 3.12 -30.92 -42.71
CA SER A 239 2.82 -32.36 -42.62
C SER A 239 2.60 -33.01 -44.00
N ARG A 240 1.90 -32.31 -44.92
CA ARG A 240 1.70 -32.78 -46.30
C ARG A 240 3.00 -32.75 -47.11
N LEU A 241 3.83 -31.72 -46.94
CA LEU A 241 5.14 -31.62 -47.57
C LEU A 241 6.10 -32.72 -47.08
N ALA A 242 6.11 -32.99 -45.77
CA ALA A 242 6.89 -34.08 -45.19
C ALA A 242 6.47 -35.48 -45.70
N SER A 243 5.18 -35.67 -45.98
CA SER A 243 4.66 -36.92 -46.57
C SER A 243 5.01 -37.10 -48.05
N ASN A 244 5.24 -36.01 -48.79
CA ASN A 244 5.54 -36.05 -50.22
C ASN A 244 7.06 -36.10 -50.54
N GLY A 245 7.94 -36.05 -49.54
CA GLY A 245 9.40 -36.06 -49.69
C GLY A 245 10.04 -37.38 -50.12
N SER A 246 9.31 -38.25 -50.84
CA SER A 246 9.74 -39.62 -51.19
C SER A 246 10.00 -39.84 -52.70
N ASN A 247 10.07 -38.79 -53.52
CA ASN A 247 10.45 -38.89 -54.94
C ASN A 247 11.26 -37.66 -55.37
N GLY A 248 12.60 -37.78 -55.42
CA GLY A 248 13.48 -36.69 -55.84
C GLY A 248 14.92 -36.82 -55.35
N SER A 249 15.65 -37.82 -55.84
CA SER A 249 17.11 -37.82 -55.74
C SER A 249 17.71 -36.87 -56.79
N PRO A 250 18.65 -36.00 -56.39
CA PRO A 250 19.78 -35.70 -57.25
C PRO A 250 21.09 -36.15 -56.59
N ASN A 251 21.90 -36.81 -57.39
CA ASN A 251 23.18 -37.44 -57.08
C ASN A 251 24.16 -36.54 -56.29
N GLY A 252 25.00 -37.22 -55.49
CA GLY A 252 26.05 -36.60 -54.72
C GLY A 252 27.11 -35.86 -55.52
N ASP A 253 27.65 -34.82 -54.90
CA ASP A 253 29.04 -34.79 -54.44
C ASP A 253 29.19 -33.69 -53.37
N GLY A 254 30.30 -33.67 -52.63
CA GLY A 254 30.63 -32.55 -51.73
C GLY A 254 30.30 -32.73 -50.24
N ILE A 255 30.82 -33.80 -49.63
CA ILE A 255 31.10 -33.77 -48.19
C ILE A 255 32.10 -32.63 -47.92
N GLN A 256 31.96 -31.92 -46.77
CA GLN A 256 32.97 -31.02 -46.17
C GLN A 256 32.93 -29.50 -46.53
N ALA A 257 31.87 -28.79 -46.15
CA ALA A 257 31.90 -27.31 -46.03
C ALA A 257 31.04 -26.70 -44.90
N ILE A 258 29.84 -27.22 -44.65
CA ILE A 258 28.79 -26.52 -43.86
C ILE A 258 29.17 -26.31 -42.37
N GLY A 259 29.83 -27.28 -41.73
CA GLY A 259 30.12 -27.22 -40.29
C GLY A 259 31.07 -26.09 -39.85
N ARG A 260 31.76 -25.38 -40.77
CA ARG A 260 32.68 -24.29 -40.40
C ARG A 260 31.99 -22.92 -40.21
N SER A 261 30.79 -22.71 -40.75
CA SER A 261 30.07 -21.43 -40.59
C SER A 261 29.27 -21.36 -39.28
N SER A 262 28.66 -22.49 -38.88
CA SER A 262 27.90 -22.63 -37.63
C SER A 262 28.78 -22.35 -36.39
N HIS A 263 30.00 -22.88 -36.36
CA HIS A 263 30.96 -22.66 -35.28
C HIS A 263 31.34 -21.18 -35.13
N LYS A 264 31.59 -20.47 -36.25
CA LYS A 264 31.87 -19.03 -36.24
C LYS A 264 30.68 -18.20 -35.75
N MET A 265 29.44 -18.57 -36.10
CA MET A 265 28.24 -17.90 -35.58
C MET A 265 28.05 -18.15 -34.08
N ILE A 266 28.30 -19.37 -33.59
CA ILE A 266 28.26 -19.70 -32.16
C ILE A 266 29.31 -18.89 -31.40
N GLU A 267 30.54 -18.84 -31.90
CA GLU A 267 31.64 -18.06 -31.32
C GLU A 267 31.29 -16.56 -31.24
N ALA A 268 30.73 -15.97 -32.31
CA ALA A 268 30.27 -14.59 -32.31
C ALA A 268 29.11 -14.32 -31.33
N VAL A 269 28.17 -15.27 -31.17
CA VAL A 269 27.08 -15.19 -30.18
C VAL A 269 27.61 -15.29 -28.75
N MET A 270 28.64 -16.10 -28.51
CA MET A 270 29.31 -16.23 -27.21
C MET A 270 30.18 -15.02 -26.86
N GLN A 271 30.90 -14.44 -27.82
CA GLN A 271 31.63 -13.18 -27.62
C GLN A 271 30.69 -12.01 -27.30
N ASN A 272 29.51 -11.94 -27.95
CA ASN A 272 28.48 -10.97 -27.60
C ASN A 272 27.86 -11.20 -26.20
N ALA A 273 27.90 -12.42 -25.67
CA ALA A 273 27.44 -12.71 -24.31
C ALA A 273 28.35 -12.08 -23.24
N ALA A 274 29.65 -11.92 -23.53
CA ALA A 274 30.59 -11.22 -22.65
C ALA A 274 30.24 -9.72 -22.46
N LYS A 275 29.46 -9.13 -23.39
CA LYS A 275 28.88 -7.78 -23.27
C LYS A 275 27.57 -7.74 -22.46
N GLY A 276 27.19 -8.83 -21.80
CA GLY A 276 26.09 -8.89 -20.82
C GLY A 276 24.73 -9.38 -21.33
N LYS A 277 24.60 -9.75 -22.62
CA LYS A 277 23.34 -10.23 -23.22
C LYS A 277 23.35 -11.74 -23.46
N VAL A 278 22.72 -12.51 -22.57
CA VAL A 278 22.57 -13.96 -22.71
C VAL A 278 21.56 -14.28 -23.81
N GLN A 279 21.91 -15.18 -24.72
CA GLN A 279 21.08 -15.61 -25.85
C GLN A 279 20.98 -17.14 -25.91
N THR A 280 19.86 -17.67 -26.40
CA THR A 280 19.68 -19.12 -26.60
C THR A 280 20.32 -19.54 -27.92
N ILE A 281 21.30 -20.46 -27.87
CA ILE A 281 21.93 -21.07 -29.06
C ILE A 281 21.04 -22.18 -29.63
N ARG A 282 20.47 -23.03 -28.77
CA ARG A 282 19.54 -24.10 -29.14
C ARG A 282 18.59 -24.39 -27.98
N GLN A 283 17.33 -24.66 -28.29
CA GLN A 283 16.35 -25.17 -27.32
C GLN A 283 15.44 -26.21 -27.97
N GLY A 284 14.94 -27.14 -27.18
CA GLY A 284 14.09 -28.23 -27.69
C GLY A 284 13.92 -29.37 -26.68
N TYR A 285 13.10 -30.35 -27.05
CA TYR A 285 12.89 -31.53 -26.22
C TYR A 285 13.95 -32.60 -26.50
N LEU A 286 14.58 -33.11 -25.45
CA LEU A 286 15.40 -34.34 -25.52
C LEU A 286 14.92 -35.31 -24.44
N SER A 287 14.98 -36.61 -24.78
CA SER A 287 14.78 -37.68 -23.81
C SER A 287 16.09 -37.92 -23.07
N LYS A 288 16.06 -37.78 -21.74
CA LYS A 288 17.24 -37.94 -20.87
C LYS A 288 17.16 -39.26 -20.11
N ARG A 289 18.20 -40.10 -20.20
CA ARG A 289 18.28 -41.32 -19.38
C ARG A 289 18.52 -40.98 -17.90
N SER A 290 17.91 -41.75 -17.01
CA SER A 290 18.20 -41.72 -15.58
C SER A 290 19.49 -42.48 -15.27
N SER A 291 20.20 -42.07 -14.22
CA SER A 291 21.43 -42.72 -13.73
C SER A 291 21.15 -43.90 -12.79
N ASN A 292 19.87 -44.31 -12.65
CA ASN A 292 19.46 -45.39 -11.78
C ASN A 292 19.58 -46.72 -12.53
N LEU A 293 19.80 -47.83 -11.81
CA LEU A 293 19.97 -49.19 -12.37
C LEU A 293 18.84 -49.65 -13.30
N ARG A 294 17.63 -49.06 -13.21
CA ARG A 294 16.47 -49.38 -14.06
C ARG A 294 16.43 -48.60 -15.40
N GLY A 295 17.24 -47.55 -15.54
CA GLY A 295 17.53 -46.92 -16.84
C GLY A 295 16.44 -46.05 -17.48
N ASP A 296 15.39 -45.65 -16.76
CA ASP A 296 14.23 -44.90 -17.29
C ASP A 296 14.61 -43.65 -18.11
N TRP A 297 13.93 -43.42 -19.23
CA TRP A 297 14.03 -42.20 -20.05
C TRP A 297 12.98 -41.15 -19.66
N LYS A 298 13.36 -39.87 -19.65
CA LYS A 298 12.48 -38.76 -19.28
C LYS A 298 12.64 -37.59 -20.26
N ARG A 299 11.59 -37.29 -21.03
CA ARG A 299 11.53 -36.11 -21.91
C ARG A 299 11.64 -34.83 -21.07
N ARG A 300 12.53 -33.93 -21.46
CA ARG A 300 12.80 -32.64 -20.81
C ARG A 300 13.05 -31.58 -21.88
N PHE A 301 12.67 -30.34 -21.60
CA PHE A 301 13.02 -29.21 -22.47
C PHE A 301 14.40 -28.71 -22.06
N PHE A 302 15.37 -28.88 -22.96
CA PHE A 302 16.74 -28.42 -22.79
C PHE A 302 16.94 -27.07 -23.47
N VAL A 303 17.83 -26.26 -22.88
CA VAL A 303 18.28 -24.98 -23.41
C VAL A 303 19.81 -24.93 -23.29
N LEU A 304 20.46 -24.57 -24.39
CA LEU A 304 21.88 -24.26 -24.49
C LEU A 304 22.01 -22.74 -24.69
N ASP A 305 22.65 -22.05 -23.74
CA ASP A 305 22.81 -20.60 -23.79
C ASP A 305 24.21 -20.16 -24.27
N SER A 306 24.35 -18.87 -24.59
CA SER A 306 25.58 -18.23 -25.04
C SER A 306 26.66 -18.06 -23.97
N ARG A 307 26.42 -18.52 -22.73
CA ARG A 307 27.43 -18.66 -21.68
C ARG A 307 28.05 -20.05 -21.67
N GLY A 308 27.61 -20.93 -22.56
CA GLY A 308 27.98 -22.34 -22.58
C GLY A 308 27.28 -23.18 -21.50
N MET A 309 26.16 -22.70 -20.94
CA MET A 309 25.38 -23.45 -19.98
C MET A 309 24.30 -24.28 -20.70
N LEU A 310 24.40 -25.60 -20.60
CA LEU A 310 23.31 -26.51 -20.94
C LEU A 310 22.47 -26.79 -19.68
N TYR A 311 21.17 -26.53 -19.72
CA TYR A 311 20.25 -26.77 -18.61
C TYR A 311 18.89 -27.29 -19.10
N TYR A 312 18.07 -27.83 -18.20
CA TYR A 312 16.71 -28.28 -18.53
C TYR A 312 15.69 -27.95 -17.45
N TYR A 313 14.44 -27.77 -17.86
CA TYR A 313 13.33 -27.50 -16.94
C TYR A 313 12.64 -28.80 -16.49
N ARG A 314 12.20 -28.83 -15.22
CA ARG A 314 11.35 -29.89 -14.68
C ARG A 314 9.98 -29.32 -14.32
N LYS A 315 8.96 -29.64 -15.11
CA LYS A 315 7.57 -29.43 -14.70
C LYS A 315 7.24 -30.36 -13.52
N GLN A 316 6.66 -29.82 -12.45
CA GLN A 316 5.99 -30.63 -11.44
C GLN A 316 4.58 -30.93 -11.96
N CYS A 317 4.14 -32.18 -11.96
CA CYS A 317 2.75 -32.49 -12.28
C CYS A 317 1.93 -32.48 -11.00
N SER A 318 1.32 -31.35 -10.67
CA SER A 318 0.14 -31.32 -9.81
C SER A 318 -0.98 -32.08 -10.55
N LYS A 319 -1.48 -33.19 -9.98
CA LYS A 319 -2.65 -33.89 -10.54
C LYS A 319 -3.89 -33.06 -10.23
N PRO A 320 -4.76 -32.73 -11.20
CA PRO A 320 -6.04 -32.11 -10.90
C PRO A 320 -7.00 -33.14 -10.28
N SER A 321 -7.46 -32.86 -9.07
CA SER A 321 -8.58 -33.58 -8.45
C SER A 321 -9.87 -33.20 -9.16
N GLY A 322 -10.33 -34.02 -10.10
CA GLY A 322 -11.58 -33.77 -10.82
C GLY A 322 -12.80 -33.89 -9.91
N SER A 323 -13.70 -32.91 -9.96
CA SER A 323 -15.02 -32.98 -9.34
C SER A 323 -15.98 -33.81 -10.19
N SER A 324 -16.42 -34.96 -9.70
CA SER A 324 -17.60 -35.67 -10.23
C SER A 324 -18.76 -35.51 -9.25
N SER A 325 -19.90 -35.02 -9.73
CA SER A 325 -21.10 -34.80 -8.94
C SER A 325 -22.04 -36.02 -8.91
N GLN A 326 -22.90 -36.05 -7.89
CA GLN A 326 -24.16 -36.80 -7.75
C GLN A 326 -24.20 -38.20 -7.08
N HIS A 327 -24.76 -38.16 -5.86
CA HIS A 327 -25.87 -38.97 -5.32
C HIS A 327 -25.73 -40.45 -4.89
N SER A 328 -26.13 -40.62 -3.61
CA SER A 328 -26.94 -41.71 -3.02
C SER A 328 -26.24 -42.99 -2.52
N GLY A 329 -26.81 -43.58 -1.45
CA GLY A 329 -26.62 -45.00 -1.11
C GLY A 329 -26.00 -45.32 0.25
N GLN A 330 -26.86 -45.72 1.19
CA GLN A 330 -26.59 -46.41 2.47
C GLN A 330 -25.44 -47.44 2.49
N ARG A 331 -24.67 -47.54 3.59
CA ARG A 331 -24.72 -48.65 4.59
C ARG A 331 -23.61 -48.60 5.66
N ASN A 332 -23.80 -49.41 6.71
CA ASN A 332 -23.05 -49.44 7.97
C ASN A 332 -21.79 -50.35 7.99
N SER A 333 -21.06 -50.23 9.11
CA SER A 333 -20.50 -51.30 9.98
C SER A 333 -19.02 -51.72 9.94
N SER A 334 -18.45 -51.79 11.16
CA SER A 334 -17.30 -52.58 11.68
C SER A 334 -15.93 -52.41 11.01
N GLU A 335 -14.87 -51.92 11.67
CA GLU A 335 -14.16 -52.34 12.90
C GLU A 335 -13.05 -53.41 12.71
N LEU A 336 -11.92 -53.16 13.40
CA LEU A 336 -10.78 -54.05 13.69
C LEU A 336 -9.89 -54.48 12.49
N GLY A 337 -8.55 -54.43 12.55
CA GLY A 337 -7.67 -53.84 13.58
C GLY A 337 -6.17 -54.15 13.37
N SER A 338 -5.31 -53.28 13.95
CA SER A 338 -3.90 -53.51 14.35
C SER A 338 -2.78 -53.83 13.32
N GLY A 339 -1.66 -53.09 13.41
CA GLY A 339 -0.32 -53.64 13.14
C GLY A 339 0.64 -52.88 12.21
N LEU A 340 1.37 -51.88 12.74
CA LEU A 340 2.84 -51.65 12.59
C LEU A 340 3.50 -51.97 11.20
N LEU A 341 4.21 -51.08 10.48
CA LEU A 341 5.17 -50.05 10.91
C LEU A 341 5.38 -48.90 9.88
N SER A 342 5.75 -47.73 10.40
CA SER A 342 6.70 -46.75 9.82
C SER A 342 6.59 -46.30 8.35
N ARG A 343 5.75 -45.28 8.04
CA ARG A 343 6.18 -44.14 7.18
C ARG A 343 5.33 -42.85 7.18
N TRP A 344 4.51 -42.59 8.19
CA TRP A 344 3.55 -41.47 8.14
C TRP A 344 3.66 -40.52 9.34
N LEU A 345 4.53 -39.52 9.23
CA LEU A 345 4.37 -38.17 9.82
C LEU A 345 5.22 -37.15 9.06
N SER A 346 4.58 -36.32 8.24
CA SER A 346 4.88 -34.89 8.01
C SER A 346 4.05 -34.33 6.86
N SER A 347 2.73 -34.24 7.07
CA SER A 347 1.84 -33.45 6.20
C SER A 347 0.67 -32.88 7.02
N HIS A 348 0.96 -31.92 7.88
CA HIS A 348 -0.05 -31.03 8.46
C HIS A 348 0.41 -29.58 8.29
N ASN A 349 -0.01 -28.96 7.19
CA ASN A 349 -0.76 -27.69 7.17
C ASN A 349 -0.85 -27.15 5.75
N HIS A 350 -2.05 -27.28 5.18
CA HIS A 350 -2.69 -26.30 4.28
C HIS A 350 -4.02 -25.96 4.99
N HIS A 351 -4.55 -24.74 5.02
CA HIS A 351 -4.68 -23.81 3.91
C HIS A 351 -4.75 -22.35 4.38
N HIS A 352 -4.20 -21.46 3.56
CA HIS A 352 -4.76 -20.18 3.08
C HIS A 352 -3.62 -19.63 2.19
N GLY A 353 -3.75 -19.40 0.89
CA GLY A 353 -4.92 -19.13 0.07
C GLY A 353 -4.40 -18.25 -1.07
N GLY A 354 -3.48 -18.79 -1.87
CA GLY A 354 -2.74 -18.05 -2.88
C GLY A 354 -2.44 -18.94 -4.09
N VAL A 355 -2.64 -18.38 -5.29
CA VAL A 355 -2.44 -19.09 -6.55
C VAL A 355 -0.95 -19.40 -6.71
N HIS A 356 -0.59 -20.69 -6.73
CA HIS A 356 0.80 -21.12 -6.83
C HIS A 356 1.38 -20.83 -8.23
N ASP A 357 2.34 -19.92 -8.28
CA ASP A 357 3.27 -19.77 -9.41
C ASP A 357 4.12 -21.05 -9.55
N GLU A 358 3.85 -21.89 -10.56
CA GLU A 358 4.60 -23.12 -10.86
C GLU A 358 6.02 -22.80 -11.38
N LYS A 359 6.91 -22.35 -10.47
CA LYS A 359 8.32 -22.08 -10.79
C LYS A 359 9.03 -23.36 -11.22
N SER A 360 9.10 -23.54 -12.54
CA SER A 360 9.87 -24.58 -13.21
C SER A 360 11.36 -24.37 -12.93
N VAL A 361 11.90 -25.09 -11.94
CA VAL A 361 13.31 -24.99 -11.56
C VAL A 361 14.19 -25.47 -12.72
N ALA A 362 15.07 -24.57 -13.18
CA ALA A 362 16.09 -24.90 -14.16
C ALA A 362 17.21 -25.71 -13.50
N HIS A 363 17.49 -26.90 -14.03
CA HIS A 363 18.60 -27.75 -13.60
C HIS A 363 19.75 -27.64 -14.60
N HIS A 364 20.86 -27.03 -14.18
CA HIS A 364 22.11 -27.06 -14.94
C HIS A 364 22.63 -28.50 -15.08
N THR A 365 23.24 -28.81 -16.23
CA THR A 365 23.68 -30.17 -16.55
C THR A 365 25.12 -30.44 -16.10
N VAL A 366 26.11 -30.16 -16.95
CA VAL A 366 27.56 -30.33 -16.76
C VAL A 366 28.28 -29.09 -17.25
N ASN A 367 29.50 -28.87 -16.79
CA ASN A 367 30.36 -27.83 -17.34
C ASN A 367 30.87 -28.28 -18.72
N LEU A 368 30.38 -27.62 -19.79
CA LEU A 368 30.73 -28.00 -21.16
C LEU A 368 32.22 -27.83 -21.47
N LEU A 369 32.91 -26.87 -20.84
CA LEU A 369 34.36 -26.68 -20.97
C LEU A 369 35.16 -27.97 -20.71
N THR A 370 34.71 -28.79 -19.77
CA THR A 370 35.36 -30.06 -19.39
C THR A 370 34.67 -31.28 -19.98
N SER A 371 33.78 -31.09 -20.94
CA SER A 371 32.94 -32.15 -21.50
C SER A 371 33.35 -32.57 -22.89
N THR A 372 33.14 -33.84 -23.23
CA THR A 372 33.24 -34.37 -24.60
C THR A 372 31.91 -35.00 -25.01
N ILE A 373 31.65 -35.06 -26.32
CA ILE A 373 30.47 -35.71 -26.88
C ILE A 373 30.89 -37.02 -27.55
N LYS A 374 30.20 -38.12 -27.22
CA LYS A 374 30.29 -39.39 -27.96
C LYS A 374 28.98 -39.65 -28.69
N VAL A 375 29.08 -39.87 -30.00
CA VAL A 375 27.93 -40.13 -30.89
C VAL A 375 27.34 -41.52 -30.65
N ASP A 376 28.16 -42.48 -30.22
CA ASP A 376 27.69 -43.84 -29.92
C ASP A 376 27.19 -43.95 -28.48
N ALA A 377 26.12 -44.72 -28.28
CA ALA A 377 25.88 -45.45 -27.05
C ALA A 377 26.49 -46.86 -27.19
N ASP A 378 27.21 -47.35 -26.20
CA ASP A 378 27.76 -48.72 -26.22
C ASP A 378 26.66 -49.77 -25.89
N GLN A 379 25.41 -49.48 -26.29
CA GLN A 379 24.20 -50.31 -26.19
C GLN A 379 23.41 -50.13 -27.50
N SER A 380 23.23 -51.21 -28.25
CA SER A 380 23.07 -51.21 -29.71
C SER A 380 21.67 -50.87 -30.28
N ASP A 381 20.66 -50.69 -29.44
CA ASP A 381 19.25 -50.80 -29.89
C ASP A 381 18.46 -49.47 -29.90
N LEU A 382 19.11 -48.34 -29.56
CA LEU A 382 18.42 -47.05 -29.41
C LEU A 382 18.85 -46.02 -30.47
N ARG A 383 17.89 -45.62 -31.31
CA ARG A 383 18.07 -44.59 -32.34
C ARG A 383 18.31 -43.20 -31.73
N PHE A 384 19.11 -42.40 -32.43
CA PHE A 384 19.33 -40.96 -32.19
C PHE A 384 19.83 -40.60 -30.78
N CYS A 385 20.55 -41.52 -30.13
CA CYS A 385 21.17 -41.31 -28.83
C CYS A 385 22.56 -40.69 -28.96
N PHE A 386 22.96 -39.87 -27.99
CA PHE A 386 24.32 -39.36 -27.83
C PHE A 386 24.66 -39.18 -26.35
N ARG A 387 25.94 -39.08 -26.03
CA ARG A 387 26.42 -38.91 -24.65
C ARG A 387 27.25 -37.65 -24.50
N ILE A 388 26.94 -36.86 -23.47
CA ILE A 388 27.81 -35.80 -22.95
C ILE A 388 28.55 -36.40 -21.75
N ILE A 389 29.87 -36.43 -21.81
CA ILE A 389 30.76 -37.03 -20.82
C ILE A 389 31.54 -35.91 -20.15
N SER A 390 31.47 -35.80 -18.82
CA SER A 390 32.17 -34.79 -18.02
C SER A 390 32.78 -35.46 -16.78
N PRO A 391 33.92 -34.99 -16.23
CA PRO A 391 34.53 -35.55 -15.02
C PRO A 391 33.59 -35.70 -13.83
N THR A 392 32.53 -34.88 -13.76
CA THR A 392 31.54 -34.93 -12.66
C THR A 392 30.35 -35.84 -12.96
N LYS A 393 29.97 -36.04 -14.23
CA LYS A 393 28.72 -36.71 -14.60
C LYS A 393 28.62 -37.00 -16.10
N ASN A 394 28.01 -38.13 -16.43
CA ASN A 394 27.68 -38.49 -17.81
C ASN A 394 26.16 -38.39 -18.04
N TYR A 395 25.76 -37.83 -19.16
CA TYR A 395 24.36 -37.75 -19.59
C TYR A 395 24.16 -38.43 -20.94
N THR A 396 23.36 -39.50 -20.96
CA THR A 396 22.80 -40.06 -22.20
C THR A 396 21.52 -39.31 -22.55
N LEU A 397 21.50 -38.73 -23.75
CA LEU A 397 20.39 -37.97 -24.33
C LEU A 397 19.93 -38.65 -25.62
N GLN A 398 18.68 -38.43 -26.01
CA GLN A 398 18.07 -38.95 -27.23
C GLN A 398 17.24 -37.86 -27.89
N ALA A 399 17.48 -37.65 -29.18
CA ALA A 399 16.76 -36.72 -30.05
C ALA A 399 15.57 -37.39 -30.77
N GLU A 400 14.69 -36.59 -31.36
CA GLU A 400 13.47 -37.09 -32.03
C GLU A 400 13.70 -37.45 -33.51
N SER A 401 14.79 -36.97 -34.13
CA SER A 401 15.20 -37.32 -35.50
C SER A 401 16.73 -37.30 -35.68
N ALA A 402 17.22 -37.86 -36.79
CA ALA A 402 18.65 -37.80 -37.15
C ALA A 402 19.15 -36.36 -37.34
N LEU A 403 18.33 -35.48 -37.96
CA LEU A 403 18.68 -34.07 -38.18
C LEU A 403 18.75 -33.31 -36.85
N ASP A 404 17.79 -33.54 -35.94
CA ASP A 404 17.81 -32.94 -34.60
C ASP A 404 18.99 -33.45 -33.76
N GLN A 405 19.33 -34.75 -33.86
CA GLN A 405 20.53 -35.31 -33.23
C GLN A 405 21.82 -34.61 -33.73
N MET A 406 21.96 -34.46 -35.05
CA MET A 406 23.13 -33.82 -35.66
C MET A 406 23.24 -32.33 -35.26
N ASP A 407 22.13 -31.58 -35.30
CA ASP A 407 22.13 -30.17 -34.89
C ASP A 407 22.47 -30.01 -33.40
N TRP A 408 21.88 -30.82 -32.51
CA TRP A 408 22.25 -30.78 -31.09
C TRP A 408 23.73 -31.10 -30.83
N ILE A 409 24.28 -32.11 -31.51
CA ILE A 409 25.70 -32.46 -31.39
C ILE A 409 26.57 -31.32 -31.94
N GLU A 410 26.25 -30.76 -33.10
CA GLU A 410 26.97 -29.65 -33.72
C GLU A 410 26.98 -28.41 -32.81
N LYS A 411 25.81 -27.97 -32.32
CA LYS A 411 25.72 -26.77 -31.47
C LYS A 411 26.45 -26.94 -30.14
N ILE A 412 26.35 -28.10 -29.49
CA ILE A 412 27.08 -28.35 -28.23
C ILE A 412 28.59 -28.47 -28.51
N THR A 413 29.01 -29.11 -29.60
CA THR A 413 30.44 -29.20 -29.98
C THR A 413 31.02 -27.82 -30.28
N GLY A 414 30.28 -26.96 -30.98
CA GLY A 414 30.71 -25.59 -31.26
C GLY A 414 30.86 -24.73 -30.01
N VAL A 415 29.97 -24.91 -29.03
CA VAL A 415 30.11 -24.28 -27.71
C VAL A 415 31.36 -24.78 -26.99
N ILE A 416 31.61 -26.10 -26.96
CA ILE A 416 32.80 -26.68 -26.33
C ILE A 416 34.09 -26.15 -27.00
N ALA A 417 34.13 -26.13 -28.33
CA ALA A 417 35.27 -25.61 -29.10
C ALA A 417 35.52 -24.13 -28.80
N SER A 418 34.47 -23.29 -28.77
CA SER A 418 34.59 -21.86 -28.45
C SER A 418 35.08 -21.63 -27.01
N LEU A 419 34.59 -22.40 -26.03
CA LEU A 419 35.07 -22.34 -24.64
C LEU A 419 36.55 -22.74 -24.50
N LEU A 420 37.03 -23.69 -25.31
CA LEU A 420 38.44 -24.12 -25.30
C LEU A 420 39.35 -23.10 -26.02
N SER A 421 38.92 -22.57 -27.17
CA SER A 421 39.66 -21.52 -27.89
C SER A 421 39.86 -20.26 -27.04
N SER A 422 38.89 -19.91 -26.18
CA SER A 422 39.00 -18.75 -25.29
C SER A 422 39.99 -18.92 -24.12
N GLN A 423 40.68 -20.06 -24.00
CA GLN A 423 41.59 -20.35 -22.87
C GLN A 423 43.07 -20.45 -23.24
N ILE A 424 43.44 -20.21 -24.50
CA ILE A 424 44.84 -20.26 -24.96
C ILE A 424 45.48 -18.87 -24.85
N PRO A 425 46.47 -18.63 -23.96
CA PRO A 425 47.21 -17.37 -23.91
C PRO A 425 48.39 -17.40 -24.89
N GLU A 426 48.51 -16.37 -25.74
CA GLU A 426 49.68 -16.23 -26.61
C GLU A 426 50.96 -15.96 -25.80
N ARG A 427 51.89 -16.94 -25.78
CA ARG A 427 53.29 -16.71 -25.42
C ARG A 427 54.20 -17.82 -25.93
N LEU A 428 54.95 -17.55 -27.01
CA LEU A 428 56.41 -17.74 -27.14
C LEU A 428 56.89 -17.33 -28.56
N LEU A 429 58.13 -16.86 -28.61
CA LEU A 429 58.81 -16.11 -29.71
C LEU A 429 59.54 -17.08 -30.69
N PRO A 430 60.37 -16.67 -31.71
CA PRO A 430 60.91 -15.33 -32.01
C PRO A 430 61.17 -14.92 -33.49
N ALA A 431 61.64 -13.67 -33.63
CA ALA A 431 62.64 -13.14 -34.59
C ALA A 431 62.47 -13.27 -36.13
N SER A 432 62.48 -12.11 -36.79
CA SER A 432 62.76 -11.92 -38.21
C SER A 432 64.18 -12.35 -38.61
N PRO A 433 64.41 -12.60 -39.92
CA PRO A 433 65.40 -11.78 -40.61
C PRO A 433 64.94 -11.25 -41.99
N MET A 434 65.71 -10.31 -42.53
CA MET A 434 65.45 -9.56 -43.77
C MET A 434 65.55 -10.42 -45.04
N GLY A 435 64.85 -10.03 -46.11
CA GLY A 435 65.00 -10.63 -47.46
C GLY A 435 64.34 -9.82 -48.57
N SER A 436 65.14 -9.06 -49.32
CA SER A 436 64.78 -8.31 -50.56
C SER A 436 64.19 -9.19 -51.68
N GLY A 437 63.30 -8.66 -52.54
CA GLY A 437 63.03 -9.31 -53.83
C GLY A 437 61.78 -8.90 -54.65
N HIS A 438 61.81 -7.73 -55.29
CA HIS A 438 61.28 -7.40 -56.63
C HIS A 438 60.15 -8.22 -57.33
N HIS A 439 59.16 -7.45 -57.86
CA HIS A 439 58.39 -7.70 -59.11
C HIS A 439 57.39 -8.88 -59.12
N ARG A 440 56.29 -8.89 -59.92
CA ARG A 440 55.68 -7.97 -60.89
C ARG A 440 54.22 -8.43 -61.15
N SER A 441 53.35 -7.55 -61.68
CA SER A 441 52.17 -7.86 -62.56
C SER A 441 51.05 -8.78 -62.01
N THR A 442 49.77 -8.65 -62.39
CA THR A 442 49.07 -7.68 -63.27
C THR A 442 47.59 -7.60 -62.85
N SER A 443 46.96 -6.48 -63.16
CA SER A 443 45.52 -6.24 -63.00
C SER A 443 44.67 -7.16 -63.87
N GLU A 444 43.43 -7.42 -63.46
CA GLU A 444 42.29 -7.39 -64.38
C GLU A 444 41.00 -6.94 -63.67
N SER A 445 40.37 -5.91 -64.24
CA SER A 445 39.03 -5.37 -63.93
C SER A 445 37.93 -6.31 -64.48
N SER A 446 36.66 -6.30 -64.05
CA SER A 446 35.75 -5.14 -63.99
C SER A 446 34.43 -5.39 -63.23
N SER A 447 33.90 -4.30 -62.64
CA SER A 447 32.49 -3.88 -62.36
C SER A 447 31.30 -4.75 -62.84
N PHE A 448 30.14 -4.80 -62.15
CA PHE A 448 29.29 -3.67 -61.70
C PHE A 448 28.31 -3.98 -60.53
N GLU A 449 27.86 -2.90 -59.83
CA GLU A 449 26.58 -2.71 -59.08
C GLU A 449 26.26 -3.58 -57.83
N SER A 450 25.60 -3.08 -56.76
CA SER A 450 25.21 -1.71 -56.32
C SER A 450 24.83 -1.68 -54.82
N SER A 451 24.87 -0.50 -54.17
CA SER A 451 24.13 -0.07 -52.93
C SER A 451 24.23 -0.91 -51.63
N ASP A 452 24.12 -0.38 -50.40
CA ASP A 452 24.20 0.96 -49.81
C ASP A 452 24.35 0.81 -48.26
N PHE A 453 24.54 1.92 -47.54
CA PHE A 453 24.33 2.12 -46.09
C PHE A 453 25.29 1.51 -45.04
N ASP A 454 26.15 2.41 -44.56
CA ASP A 454 26.26 2.89 -43.16
C ASP A 454 27.06 2.20 -42.02
N HIS A 455 27.74 3.12 -41.33
CA HIS A 455 28.17 3.19 -39.94
C HIS A 455 29.17 2.18 -39.33
N CYS A 456 30.32 2.76 -38.94
CA CYS A 456 30.82 2.84 -37.56
C CYS A 456 30.27 1.78 -36.56
N ALA A 457 31.09 1.03 -35.84
CA ALA A 457 32.14 1.60 -34.99
C ALA A 457 33.18 0.55 -34.54
N VAL A 458 34.39 1.05 -34.30
CA VAL A 458 35.39 0.40 -33.44
C VAL A 458 34.95 0.54 -31.99
N GLU A 459 35.15 -0.50 -31.17
CA GLU A 459 35.53 -0.35 -29.76
C GLU A 459 36.33 -1.61 -29.38
N GLU A 460 37.67 -1.54 -29.46
CA GLU A 460 38.58 -0.93 -28.46
C GLU A 460 38.91 -1.93 -27.35
N SER A 461 40.16 -2.40 -27.33
CA SER A 461 40.63 -3.41 -26.38
C SER A 461 41.57 -2.82 -25.33
N ALA A 462 41.09 -2.86 -24.09
CA ALA A 462 41.83 -3.01 -22.85
C ALA A 462 42.95 -2.00 -22.51
N ALA A 463 42.74 -1.27 -21.42
CA ALA A 463 43.82 -0.74 -20.60
C ALA A 463 44.45 -1.85 -19.75
N ASP A 464 45.74 -1.71 -19.43
CA ASP A 464 46.31 -2.31 -18.21
C ASP A 464 47.32 -1.38 -17.54
N ARG A 465 47.52 -1.56 -16.22
CA ARG A 465 48.49 -0.89 -15.34
C ARG A 465 49.75 -1.79 -15.23
N SER A 466 50.94 -1.41 -14.76
CA SER A 466 51.62 -0.17 -14.31
C SER A 466 53.14 -0.51 -14.18
N PHE A 467 54.09 0.42 -14.27
CA PHE A 467 54.69 1.21 -13.16
C PHE A 467 55.99 1.87 -13.69
N ALA A 468 56.66 2.89 -13.13
CA ALA A 468 56.46 3.84 -12.02
C ALA A 468 57.52 4.98 -12.14
N SER A 469 57.70 5.78 -11.07
CA SER A 469 58.90 6.57 -10.70
C SER A 469 58.95 8.08 -11.00
N ALA A 470 58.87 8.84 -9.91
CA ALA A 470 59.76 9.95 -9.50
C ALA A 470 59.55 11.42 -9.99
N HIS A 471 59.34 12.26 -8.96
CA HIS A 471 59.87 13.63 -8.73
C HIS A 471 59.22 14.91 -9.36
N LEU A 472 58.45 15.58 -8.48
CA LEU A 472 58.69 16.95 -7.93
C LEU A 472 58.12 18.21 -8.64
N GLU A 473 57.50 19.10 -7.83
CA GLU A 473 57.20 20.54 -8.04
C GLU A 473 56.26 20.89 -9.24
N ARG A 474 55.17 21.64 -9.09
CA ARG A 474 55.00 22.93 -8.39
C ARG A 474 53.50 23.31 -8.35
N ALA A 475 53.06 24.09 -7.36
CA ALA A 475 51.72 24.66 -7.31
C ALA A 475 51.64 26.03 -8.00
N SER A 476 50.69 26.22 -8.93
CA SER A 476 50.22 27.55 -9.36
C SER A 476 48.82 27.48 -9.97
N ARG A 477 47.95 28.41 -9.59
CA ARG A 477 46.56 28.51 -10.05
C ARG A 477 46.48 28.98 -11.50
N SER A 478 45.67 28.33 -12.33
CA SER A 478 45.07 28.98 -13.50
C SER A 478 43.67 28.41 -13.75
N MET A 479 42.68 29.30 -13.72
CA MET A 479 41.29 29.01 -14.06
C MET A 479 41.20 28.69 -15.55
N ASN A 480 40.79 27.47 -15.91
CA ASN A 480 40.43 27.15 -17.29
C ASN A 480 39.32 26.09 -17.31
N GLN A 481 38.39 26.25 -18.25
CA GLN A 481 37.21 25.38 -18.37
C GLN A 481 37.62 23.97 -18.81
N GLN A 482 37.33 22.96 -18.00
CA GLN A 482 37.39 21.56 -18.42
C GLN A 482 36.13 20.84 -17.95
N ARG A 483 35.31 20.42 -18.92
CA ARG A 483 34.21 19.48 -18.72
C ARG A 483 34.79 18.20 -18.11
N SER A 484 34.57 17.97 -16.82
CA SER A 484 34.88 16.66 -16.25
C SER A 484 33.86 15.65 -16.76
N CYS A 485 34.34 14.63 -17.48
CA CYS A 485 33.57 13.40 -17.67
C CYS A 485 33.50 12.70 -16.31
N ASN A 486 32.53 13.12 -15.48
CA ASN A 486 32.26 12.50 -14.19
C ASN A 486 31.81 11.07 -14.45
N LYS A 487 32.68 10.09 -14.20
CA LYS A 487 32.26 8.70 -14.02
C LYS A 487 31.19 8.70 -12.93
N SER A 488 29.98 8.24 -13.26
CA SER A 488 28.88 8.17 -12.31
C SER A 488 29.25 7.18 -11.21
N GLU A 489 29.55 7.71 -10.01
CA GLU A 489 29.75 6.89 -8.83
C GLU A 489 28.45 6.15 -8.52
N LYS A 490 28.50 4.84 -8.27
CA LYS A 490 27.29 4.04 -8.12
C LYS A 490 26.58 4.43 -6.81
N PRO A 491 25.24 4.42 -6.74
CA PRO A 491 24.51 4.77 -5.53
C PRO A 491 24.98 3.99 -4.28
N ILE A 492 25.33 2.71 -4.44
CA ILE A 492 25.90 1.88 -3.37
C ILE A 492 27.23 2.42 -2.81
N ASP A 493 28.11 2.93 -3.68
CA ASP A 493 29.42 3.45 -3.29
C ASP A 493 29.29 4.82 -2.59
N VAL A 494 28.34 5.65 -3.05
CA VAL A 494 27.99 6.93 -2.41
C VAL A 494 27.38 6.72 -1.02
N LEU A 495 26.43 5.78 -0.90
CA LEU A 495 25.66 5.60 0.32
C LEU A 495 26.42 4.82 1.40
N ARG A 496 27.33 3.93 1.05
CA ARG A 496 28.20 3.23 2.03
C ARG A 496 29.22 4.12 2.73
N LYS A 497 29.54 5.30 2.16
CA LYS A 497 30.42 6.31 2.80
C LYS A 497 29.74 7.05 3.96
N VAL A 498 28.41 6.93 4.11
CA VAL A 498 27.63 7.59 5.17
C VAL A 498 27.77 6.81 6.48
N ILE A 499 27.81 7.51 7.61
CA ILE A 499 28.09 6.91 8.92
C ILE A 499 27.04 5.84 9.29
N GLY A 500 27.52 4.61 9.50
CA GLY A 500 26.72 3.43 9.85
C GLY A 500 26.15 2.64 8.68
N ASN A 501 26.25 3.16 7.44
CA ASN A 501 25.77 2.48 6.24
C ASN A 501 26.72 1.35 5.78
N ASP A 502 27.87 1.20 6.44
CA ASP A 502 28.77 0.04 6.32
C ASP A 502 28.15 -1.25 6.87
N LYS A 503 27.07 -1.17 7.65
CA LYS A 503 26.39 -2.29 8.31
C LYS A 503 24.87 -2.22 8.16
N CYS A 504 24.24 -3.38 8.06
CA CYS A 504 22.79 -3.56 8.10
C CYS A 504 22.19 -2.95 9.37
N ALA A 505 21.15 -2.13 9.21
CA ALA A 505 20.52 -1.41 10.32
C ALA A 505 20.01 -2.34 11.44
N ASP A 506 19.57 -3.56 11.12
CA ASP A 506 18.85 -4.43 12.06
C ASP A 506 19.70 -5.55 12.63
N CYS A 507 20.50 -6.24 11.81
CA CYS A 507 21.33 -7.38 12.25
C CYS A 507 22.85 -7.11 12.27
N GLY A 508 23.28 -5.91 11.88
CA GLY A 508 24.70 -5.51 11.88
C GLY A 508 25.59 -6.20 10.84
N ALA A 509 25.04 -7.05 9.96
CA ALA A 509 25.78 -7.67 8.85
C ALA A 509 26.48 -6.61 7.98
N PRO A 510 27.75 -6.82 7.57
CA PRO A 510 28.50 -5.83 6.81
C PRO A 510 27.94 -5.64 5.40
N GLU A 511 28.29 -4.52 4.78
CA GLU A 511 28.10 -4.28 3.35
C GLU A 511 26.65 -4.43 2.83
N PRO A 512 25.64 -3.79 3.47
CA PRO A 512 24.26 -3.90 3.01
C PRO A 512 24.08 -3.49 1.54
N ASP A 513 23.27 -4.25 0.82
CA ASP A 513 22.97 -4.15 -0.61
C ASP A 513 21.50 -3.77 -0.90
N TRP A 514 20.69 -3.57 0.15
CA TRP A 514 19.30 -3.11 0.09
C TRP A 514 19.09 -1.91 0.99
N ALA A 515 17.97 -1.22 0.78
CA ALA A 515 17.52 -0.12 1.62
C ALA A 515 16.00 -0.04 1.69
N SER A 516 15.48 0.59 2.74
CA SER A 516 14.05 0.95 2.84
C SER A 516 13.90 2.46 2.69
N LEU A 517 13.23 2.90 1.62
CA LEU A 517 13.20 4.31 1.20
C LEU A 517 12.50 5.23 2.21
N ASN A 518 11.38 4.78 2.78
CA ASN A 518 10.60 5.55 3.76
C ASN A 518 11.20 5.51 5.16
N LEU A 519 11.90 4.42 5.51
CA LEU A 519 12.62 4.33 6.78
C LEU A 519 14.00 5.00 6.74
N GLY A 520 14.56 5.27 5.56
CA GLY A 520 15.87 5.93 5.41
C GLY A 520 17.07 5.08 5.85
N VAL A 521 16.95 3.73 5.81
CA VAL A 521 17.95 2.78 6.31
C VAL A 521 18.43 1.79 5.26
N LEU A 522 19.70 1.38 5.35
CA LEU A 522 20.31 0.28 4.58
C LEU A 522 20.27 -1.03 5.36
N VAL A 523 19.91 -2.11 4.68
CA VAL A 523 19.73 -3.46 5.24
C VAL A 523 20.38 -4.51 4.33
N CYS A 524 20.78 -5.66 4.88
CA CYS A 524 21.27 -6.78 4.07
C CYS A 524 20.11 -7.55 3.41
N ILE A 525 20.41 -8.36 2.40
CA ILE A 525 19.43 -9.17 1.67
C ILE A 525 18.45 -9.97 2.57
N GLU A 526 18.92 -10.57 3.67
CA GLU A 526 18.08 -11.34 4.60
C GLU A 526 17.05 -10.46 5.33
N CYS A 527 17.51 -9.35 5.93
CA CYS A 527 16.62 -8.37 6.57
C CYS A 527 15.69 -7.71 5.53
N SER A 528 16.17 -7.49 4.30
CA SER A 528 15.33 -7.01 3.19
C SER A 528 14.16 -7.97 2.89
N GLY A 529 14.36 -9.27 3.05
CA GLY A 529 13.34 -10.31 2.93
C GLY A 529 12.24 -10.15 3.98
N VAL A 530 12.63 -9.95 5.24
CA VAL A 530 11.69 -9.67 6.34
C VAL A 530 10.94 -8.35 6.10
N HIS A 531 11.65 -7.28 5.76
CA HIS A 531 11.06 -5.96 5.52
C HIS A 531 10.02 -5.97 4.37
N ARG A 532 10.13 -6.87 3.39
CA ARG A 532 9.11 -7.06 2.34
C ARG A 532 7.80 -7.63 2.90
N ASN A 533 7.86 -8.45 3.95
CA ASN A 533 6.68 -9.04 4.60
C ASN A 533 5.89 -8.02 5.45
N LEU A 534 6.52 -6.92 5.89
CA LEU A 534 5.86 -5.83 6.61
C LEU A 534 4.87 -5.02 5.73
N GLY A 535 4.95 -5.16 4.41
CA GLY A 535 4.19 -4.36 3.46
C GLY A 535 4.80 -2.96 3.21
N VAL A 536 4.51 -2.43 2.02
CA VAL A 536 5.15 -1.20 1.50
C VAL A 536 4.83 0.08 2.28
N HIS A 537 3.76 0.08 3.08
CA HIS A 537 3.36 1.19 3.94
C HIS A 537 4.19 1.27 5.23
N ILE A 538 4.73 0.14 5.71
CA ILE A 538 5.70 0.12 6.81
C ILE A 538 7.12 0.23 6.26
N SER A 539 7.47 -0.53 5.22
CA SER A 539 8.83 -0.54 4.68
C SER A 539 8.90 -0.72 3.16
N LYS A 540 9.35 0.33 2.46
CA LYS A 540 9.48 0.40 1.00
C LYS A 540 10.88 -0.04 0.54
N VAL A 541 11.11 -1.35 0.54
CA VAL A 541 12.40 -1.98 0.23
C VAL A 541 12.80 -1.87 -1.25
N ARG A 542 14.05 -1.50 -1.55
CA ARG A 542 14.67 -1.45 -2.88
C ARG A 542 16.14 -1.87 -2.84
N SER A 543 16.65 -2.41 -3.94
CA SER A 543 18.04 -2.83 -4.10
C SER A 543 18.94 -1.65 -4.46
N LEU A 544 20.13 -1.59 -3.88
CA LEU A 544 21.16 -0.59 -4.23
C LEU A 544 21.85 -0.88 -5.59
N THR A 545 21.68 -2.09 -6.14
CA THR A 545 22.36 -2.55 -7.36
C THR A 545 21.40 -2.89 -8.49
N LEU A 546 20.21 -3.42 -8.19
CA LEU A 546 19.22 -3.83 -9.20
C LEU A 546 18.24 -2.71 -9.57
N ASP A 547 17.82 -1.88 -8.60
CA ASP A 547 16.76 -0.87 -8.78
C ASP A 547 17.35 0.52 -9.17
N VAL A 548 18.26 0.56 -10.15
CA VAL A 548 19.09 1.76 -10.45
C VAL A 548 18.26 3.04 -10.68
N LYS A 549 17.07 2.94 -11.29
CA LYS A 549 16.18 4.09 -11.55
C LYS A 549 15.56 4.73 -10.29
N VAL A 550 15.56 4.03 -9.14
CA VAL A 550 15.01 4.54 -7.88
C VAL A 550 15.95 5.55 -7.22
N TRP A 551 17.25 5.41 -7.46
CA TRP A 551 18.30 6.16 -6.76
C TRP A 551 18.54 7.55 -7.37
N GLU A 552 17.47 8.33 -7.46
CA GLU A 552 17.51 9.73 -7.87
C GLU A 552 18.35 10.57 -6.88
N PRO A 553 18.95 11.70 -7.32
CA PRO A 553 19.77 12.55 -6.46
C PRO A 553 19.07 13.02 -5.18
N SER A 554 17.75 13.19 -5.19
CA SER A 554 16.95 13.54 -4.01
C SER A 554 16.97 12.45 -2.94
N VAL A 555 16.78 11.20 -3.35
CA VAL A 555 16.82 9.99 -2.50
C VAL A 555 18.24 9.81 -1.94
N ILE A 556 19.26 9.96 -2.77
CA ILE A 556 20.66 9.88 -2.31
C ILE A 556 20.95 10.97 -1.26
N THR A 557 20.53 12.22 -1.52
CA THR A 557 20.70 13.35 -0.59
C THR A 557 20.01 13.09 0.76
N LEU A 558 18.79 12.52 0.74
CA LEU A 558 18.07 12.13 1.95
C LEU A 558 18.87 11.12 2.78
N PHE A 559 19.31 10.01 2.17
CA PHE A 559 20.07 8.97 2.86
C PHE A 559 21.44 9.46 3.37
N GLN A 560 22.11 10.35 2.63
CA GLN A 560 23.33 11.03 3.08
C GLN A 560 23.08 11.93 4.31
N SER A 561 21.92 12.58 4.38
CA SER A 561 21.57 13.45 5.51
C SER A 561 21.21 12.69 6.79
N LEU A 562 20.65 11.49 6.68
CA LEU A 562 20.25 10.66 7.82
C LEU A 562 21.41 9.75 8.28
N GLY A 563 21.67 8.68 7.52
CA GLY A 563 22.61 7.60 7.88
C GLY A 563 22.06 6.61 8.92
N ASN A 564 22.40 5.32 8.75
CA ASN A 564 21.96 4.21 9.59
C ASN A 564 22.23 4.44 11.09
N THR A 565 23.36 5.05 11.46
CA THR A 565 23.67 5.35 12.87
C THR A 565 22.65 6.31 13.49
N PHE A 566 22.24 7.35 12.74
CA PHE A 566 21.24 8.29 13.24
C PHE A 566 19.85 7.65 13.27
N ALA A 567 19.42 7.03 12.16
CA ALA A 567 18.11 6.39 12.07
C ALA A 567 17.91 5.33 13.17
N ASN A 568 18.92 4.48 13.43
CA ASN A 568 18.87 3.55 14.56
C ASN A 568 18.83 4.25 15.92
N SER A 569 19.47 5.41 16.11
CA SER A 569 19.36 6.13 17.40
C SER A 569 17.97 6.73 17.68
N VAL A 570 17.10 6.77 16.67
CA VAL A 570 15.67 7.11 16.79
C VAL A 570 14.84 5.84 16.97
N TRP A 571 14.98 4.87 16.06
CA TRP A 571 14.22 3.62 16.07
C TRP A 571 14.57 2.66 17.22
N GLU A 572 15.73 2.82 17.85
CA GLU A 572 16.24 1.98 18.94
C GLU A 572 16.53 2.82 20.20
N GLU A 573 15.95 4.02 20.35
CA GLU A 573 16.21 4.95 21.46
C GLU A 573 16.03 4.27 22.83
N LEU A 574 14.95 3.50 23.01
CA LEU A 574 14.68 2.81 24.27
C LEU A 574 15.51 1.53 24.46
N LEU A 575 16.00 0.92 23.37
CA LEU A 575 16.80 -0.32 23.38
C LEU A 575 18.18 -0.11 24.03
N GLN A 576 18.76 1.08 23.89
CA GLN A 576 20.03 1.45 24.54
C GLN A 576 19.85 1.83 26.02
N SER A 577 18.64 2.23 26.42
CA SER A 577 18.35 2.74 27.77
C SER A 577 18.01 1.67 28.81
N ARG A 578 17.62 0.47 28.37
CA ARG A 578 17.16 -0.64 29.21
C ARG A 578 17.65 -1.97 28.66
N SER A 579 18.44 -2.71 29.44
CA SER A 579 18.96 -4.03 29.08
C SER A 579 17.91 -5.15 29.01
N ALA A 580 16.64 -4.84 29.30
CA ALA A 580 15.50 -5.70 29.02
C ALA A 580 14.21 -4.85 28.90
N PHE A 581 13.38 -5.17 27.90
CA PHE A 581 11.99 -4.73 27.86
C PHE A 581 11.08 -5.95 28.03
N GLN A 582 10.19 -5.88 29.01
CA GLN A 582 9.14 -6.86 29.28
C GLN A 582 7.88 -6.41 28.55
N VAL A 583 7.28 -7.29 27.75
CA VAL A 583 6.05 -7.02 26.98
C VAL A 583 5.04 -8.13 27.29
N ASP A 584 3.95 -7.80 27.99
CA ASP A 584 2.80 -8.69 28.09
C ASP A 584 1.96 -8.58 26.81
N LEU A 585 2.07 -9.58 25.95
CA LEU A 585 1.21 -9.74 24.78
C LEU A 585 -0.13 -10.36 25.21
N VAL A 586 -1.21 -9.56 25.20
CA VAL A 586 -2.57 -10.07 25.38
C VAL A 586 -3.03 -10.76 24.08
N PRO A 587 -3.37 -12.06 24.09
CA PRO A 587 -3.80 -12.75 22.87
C PRO A 587 -5.25 -12.45 22.52
N THR A 588 -5.50 -11.86 21.35
CA THR A 588 -6.85 -11.74 20.78
C THR A 588 -7.28 -13.08 20.15
N GLY A 589 -7.64 -14.06 20.97
CA GLY A 589 -8.09 -15.37 20.49
C GLY A 589 -8.23 -16.42 21.61
N SER A 590 -9.36 -17.13 21.63
CA SER A 590 -9.78 -17.96 22.78
C SER A 590 -8.94 -19.22 23.04
N SER A 591 -8.40 -19.38 24.25
CA SER A 591 -8.67 -20.52 25.15
C SER A 591 -7.79 -20.45 26.43
N LYS A 592 -8.20 -21.17 27.48
CA LYS A 592 -7.67 -21.01 28.86
C LYS A 592 -6.32 -21.74 29.08
N SER A 593 -5.25 -21.00 29.35
CA SER A 593 -4.21 -21.43 30.31
C SER A 593 -3.32 -20.26 30.74
N ASP A 594 -3.27 -19.98 32.04
CA ASP A 594 -2.55 -18.83 32.61
C ASP A 594 -1.04 -19.11 32.74
N LYS A 595 -0.23 -18.59 31.79
CA LYS A 595 1.22 -18.37 31.92
C LYS A 595 1.66 -17.20 31.02
N SER A 596 1.97 -16.04 31.60
CA SER A 596 2.68 -14.97 30.87
C SER A 596 4.05 -15.50 30.41
N LEU A 597 4.30 -15.41 29.11
CA LEU A 597 5.52 -15.87 28.45
C LEU A 597 6.40 -14.66 28.14
N THR A 598 7.32 -14.35 29.05
CA THR A 598 8.25 -13.23 28.94
C THR A 598 9.23 -13.43 27.79
N VAL A 599 9.04 -12.72 26.67
CA VAL A 599 9.95 -12.77 25.51
C VAL A 599 10.95 -11.61 25.58
N PHE A 600 12.23 -11.93 25.81
CA PHE A 600 13.31 -10.96 25.67
C PHE A 600 13.66 -10.76 24.19
N ILE A 601 13.49 -9.54 23.68
CA ILE A 601 13.86 -9.17 22.31
C ILE A 601 15.15 -8.34 22.35
N THR A 602 16.26 -8.94 21.91
CA THR A 602 17.56 -8.27 21.74
C THR A 602 17.84 -7.97 20.27
N LYS A 603 18.80 -7.09 19.99
CA LYS A 603 19.24 -6.82 18.61
C LYS A 603 19.94 -8.07 18.04
N PRO A 604 19.47 -8.63 16.91
CA PRO A 604 20.06 -9.83 16.33
C PRO A 604 21.45 -9.58 15.76
N SER A 605 22.25 -10.63 15.70
CA SER A 605 23.49 -10.68 14.93
C SER A 605 23.25 -11.16 13.49
N GLN A 606 24.28 -11.07 12.65
CA GLN A 606 24.25 -11.61 11.30
C GLN A 606 24.02 -13.13 11.24
N TYR A 607 24.40 -13.89 12.28
CA TYR A 607 24.29 -15.35 12.30
C TYR A 607 22.96 -15.87 12.89
N ASP A 608 22.14 -14.98 13.46
CA ASP A 608 20.86 -15.39 14.06
C ASP A 608 19.85 -15.81 12.99
N SER A 609 19.00 -16.77 13.36
CA SER A 609 17.97 -17.30 12.45
C SER A 609 17.00 -16.21 11.99
N LEU A 610 16.43 -16.40 10.79
CA LEU A 610 15.47 -15.46 10.20
C LEU A 610 14.28 -15.16 11.13
N SER A 611 13.81 -16.13 11.93
CA SER A 611 12.71 -15.91 12.89
C SER A 611 13.07 -14.94 14.03
N VAL A 612 14.35 -14.88 14.44
CA VAL A 612 14.81 -13.90 15.44
C VAL A 612 14.89 -12.51 14.81
N LYS A 613 15.44 -12.43 13.58
CA LYS A 613 15.49 -11.19 12.80
C LYS A 613 14.07 -10.64 12.52
N GLU A 614 13.12 -11.52 12.19
CA GLU A 614 11.71 -11.21 11.96
C GLU A 614 11.04 -10.60 13.20
N LYS A 615 11.16 -11.24 14.37
CA LYS A 615 10.60 -10.71 15.62
C LYS A 615 11.19 -9.34 16.00
N PHE A 616 12.50 -9.14 15.82
CA PHE A 616 13.13 -7.86 16.11
C PHE A 616 12.67 -6.75 15.15
N ILE A 617 12.61 -7.03 13.85
CA ILE A 617 12.19 -6.08 12.81
C ILE A 617 10.71 -5.70 12.97
N GLN A 618 9.85 -6.67 13.30
CA GLN A 618 8.44 -6.44 13.63
C GLN A 618 8.29 -5.51 14.86
N ALA A 619 8.97 -5.84 15.96
CA ALA A 619 8.97 -5.04 17.19
C ALA A 619 9.50 -3.61 16.98
N LYS A 620 10.52 -3.46 16.13
CA LYS A 620 11.19 -2.19 15.82
C LYS A 620 10.32 -1.26 14.97
N TYR A 621 9.82 -1.72 13.82
CA TYR A 621 9.18 -0.84 12.83
C TYR A 621 7.65 -0.90 12.82
N ALA A 622 7.06 -2.09 12.99
CA ALA A 622 5.60 -2.24 12.95
C ALA A 622 4.96 -1.89 14.30
N GLU A 623 5.52 -2.41 15.39
CA GLU A 623 4.98 -2.20 16.75
C GLU A 623 5.57 -0.94 17.42
N LYS A 624 6.66 -0.38 16.87
CA LYS A 624 7.41 0.78 17.37
C LYS A 624 7.83 0.65 18.86
N ILE A 625 8.10 -0.56 19.36
CA ILE A 625 8.33 -0.83 20.80
C ILE A 625 9.55 -0.07 21.35
N PHE A 626 10.60 0.07 20.55
CA PHE A 626 11.85 0.72 20.97
C PHE A 626 11.84 2.25 20.75
N VAL A 627 10.75 2.81 20.22
CA VAL A 627 10.60 4.24 19.95
C VAL A 627 9.98 4.96 21.15
N ARG A 628 10.52 6.13 21.50
CA ARG A 628 10.02 6.93 22.63
C ARG A 628 8.77 7.73 22.26
N LYS A 629 7.61 7.23 22.65
CA LYS A 629 6.32 7.95 22.54
C LYS A 629 6.18 9.04 23.61
N PRO A 630 5.62 10.22 23.30
CA PRO A 630 5.36 11.28 24.27
C PRO A 630 4.22 10.93 25.23
N LYS A 631 4.28 11.44 26.47
CA LYS A 631 3.36 11.04 27.56
C LYS A 631 2.10 11.91 27.70
N ASP A 632 2.08 13.12 27.14
CA ASP A 632 1.02 14.11 27.36
C ASP A 632 0.51 14.77 26.08
N ASN A 633 -0.78 15.12 26.06
CA ASN A 633 -1.41 15.83 24.92
C ASN A 633 -0.84 17.24 24.70
N GLN A 634 -0.40 17.95 25.75
CA GLN A 634 0.28 19.25 25.59
C GLN A 634 1.58 19.14 24.77
N TYR A 635 2.30 18.01 24.88
CA TYR A 635 3.52 17.78 24.13
C TYR A 635 3.26 17.64 22.62
N ARG A 636 2.09 17.11 22.21
CA ARG A 636 1.73 16.97 20.80
C ARG A 636 1.58 18.31 20.09
N LEU A 637 0.99 19.31 20.76
CA LEU A 637 0.84 20.67 20.20
C LEU A 637 2.21 21.35 20.05
N LEU A 638 3.10 21.17 21.03
CA LEU A 638 4.47 21.70 20.99
C LEU A 638 5.32 21.05 19.89
N VAL A 639 5.21 19.73 19.71
CA VAL A 639 5.88 19.00 18.60
C VAL A 639 5.37 19.44 17.24
N ALA A 640 4.06 19.70 17.10
CA ALA A 640 3.49 20.24 15.87
C ALA A 640 4.08 21.63 15.54
N GLN A 641 4.32 22.50 16.51
CA GLN A 641 5.03 23.77 16.27
C GLN A 641 6.50 23.55 15.90
N GLN A 642 7.21 22.67 16.62
CA GLN A 642 8.64 22.42 16.41
C GLN A 642 8.96 21.80 15.04
N ILE A 643 8.09 20.95 14.47
CA ILE A 643 8.32 20.39 13.13
C ILE A 643 8.22 21.47 12.03
N TRP A 644 7.37 22.49 12.17
CA TRP A 644 7.32 23.63 11.26
C TRP A 644 8.61 24.46 11.29
N GLU A 645 9.14 24.73 12.48
CA GLU A 645 10.40 25.43 12.67
C GLU A 645 11.59 24.61 12.11
N ALA A 646 11.60 23.29 12.34
CA ALA A 646 12.63 22.40 11.82
C ALA A 646 12.60 22.26 10.28
N VAL A 647 11.41 22.23 9.65
CA VAL A 647 11.29 22.30 8.18
C VAL A 647 11.80 23.64 7.66
N ARG A 648 11.44 24.76 8.31
CA ARG A 648 11.91 26.11 7.95
C ARG A 648 13.44 26.21 8.04
N ALA A 649 14.04 25.62 9.07
CA ALA A 649 15.48 25.56 9.31
C ALA A 649 16.21 24.47 8.48
N ASN A 650 15.49 23.69 7.66
CA ASN A 650 16.02 22.59 6.85
C ASN A 650 16.68 21.43 7.66
N ASP A 651 16.34 21.28 8.95
CA ASP A 651 16.86 20.22 9.81
C ASP A 651 16.08 18.90 9.62
N LYS A 652 16.54 18.11 8.66
CA LYS A 652 15.97 16.79 8.33
C LYS A 652 16.05 15.80 9.49
N LYS A 653 17.04 15.93 10.38
CA LYS A 653 17.22 15.00 11.51
C LYS A 653 16.19 15.28 12.59
N ALA A 654 15.95 16.55 12.92
CA ALA A 654 14.86 16.94 13.80
C ALA A 654 13.50 16.52 13.21
N VAL A 655 13.21 16.86 11.94
CA VAL A 655 11.95 16.49 11.26
C VAL A 655 11.73 14.97 11.26
N TYR A 656 12.73 14.18 10.87
CA TYR A 656 12.66 12.71 10.91
C TYR A 656 12.38 12.19 12.33
N ARG A 657 13.04 12.74 13.35
CA ARG A 657 12.81 12.35 14.75
C ARG A 657 11.38 12.65 15.19
N TYR A 658 10.82 13.81 14.83
CA TYR A 658 9.45 14.17 15.18
C TYR A 658 8.42 13.24 14.52
N ILE A 659 8.60 12.91 13.23
CA ILE A 659 7.71 12.01 12.48
C ILE A 659 7.76 10.56 13.01
N VAL A 660 8.93 10.08 13.46
CA VAL A 660 9.06 8.72 14.01
C VAL A 660 8.54 8.64 15.45
N ASN A 661 8.88 9.61 16.31
CA ASN A 661 8.56 9.57 17.75
C ASN A 661 7.12 10.00 18.08
N SER A 662 6.48 10.76 17.20
CA SER A 662 5.10 11.22 17.35
C SER A 662 4.33 10.93 16.07
N ASP A 663 3.10 10.42 16.17
CA ASP A 663 2.23 10.18 15.02
C ASP A 663 1.65 11.53 14.50
N VAL A 664 2.55 12.39 14.02
CA VAL A 664 2.26 13.70 13.43
C VAL A 664 1.82 13.49 11.99
N ASP A 665 0.66 14.03 11.61
CA ASP A 665 0.26 14.09 10.22
C ASP A 665 1.14 15.09 9.47
N VAL A 666 1.90 14.61 8.47
CA VAL A 666 2.74 15.45 7.61
C VAL A 666 1.93 16.38 6.69
N ASN A 667 0.61 16.17 6.62
CA ASN A 667 -0.34 16.99 5.87
C ASN A 667 -1.00 18.09 6.69
N VAL A 668 -0.65 18.22 7.98
CA VAL A 668 -1.17 19.30 8.84
C VAL A 668 -1.00 20.66 8.16
N VAL A 669 -2.10 21.40 8.13
CA VAL A 669 -2.19 22.77 7.64
C VAL A 669 -1.77 23.73 8.75
N TYR A 670 -1.14 24.84 8.38
CA TYR A 670 -0.51 25.79 9.29
C TYR A 670 -1.47 26.50 10.28
N GLU A 671 -2.79 26.30 10.14
CA GLU A 671 -3.80 26.88 11.03
C GLU A 671 -4.64 25.85 11.77
N GLN A 672 -4.13 25.46 12.94
CA GLN A 672 -4.93 25.32 14.16
C GLN A 672 -4.05 25.27 15.43
N ALA A 673 -2.75 25.01 15.27
CA ALA A 673 -1.80 24.84 16.37
C ALA A 673 -1.32 26.15 17.04
N CYS A 674 -1.26 27.27 16.31
CA CYS A 674 -0.54 28.47 16.77
C CYS A 674 -1.40 29.52 17.52
N ASN A 675 -2.73 29.48 17.43
CA ASN A 675 -3.59 30.53 17.98
C ASN A 675 -3.86 30.41 19.50
N ASN A 676 -3.49 29.30 20.14
CA ASN A 676 -3.68 29.10 21.59
C ASN A 676 -2.43 29.41 22.44
N SER A 677 -1.39 30.02 21.86
CA SER A 677 -0.14 30.41 22.56
C SER A 677 0.00 31.92 22.77
N LEU A 678 -1.10 32.65 22.94
CA LEU A 678 -1.08 34.03 23.47
C LEU A 678 -0.97 34.03 25.00
N THR A 679 0.09 33.39 25.48
CA THR A 679 0.32 33.09 26.89
C THR A 679 0.86 34.32 27.64
N LEU A 680 0.07 34.85 28.58
CA LEU A 680 0.45 35.62 29.79
C LEU A 680 1.25 36.95 29.63
N ALA A 681 2.24 37.03 28.76
CA ALA A 681 3.11 38.19 28.56
C ALA A 681 2.37 39.45 28.07
N LYS A 682 1.27 39.28 27.32
CA LYS A 682 0.41 40.40 26.90
C LYS A 682 -0.56 40.87 27.99
N VAL A 683 -0.89 40.00 28.95
CA VAL A 683 -1.74 40.34 30.12
C VAL A 683 -0.93 41.11 31.16
N MET A 684 0.36 40.78 31.33
CA MET A 684 1.28 41.52 32.20
C MET A 684 1.76 42.87 31.64
N LEU A 685 1.38 43.22 30.40
CA LEU A 685 1.72 44.50 29.75
C LEU A 685 0.51 45.43 29.53
N LEU A 686 -0.65 45.09 30.09
CA LEU A 686 -1.84 45.96 30.12
C LEU A 686 -2.43 46.00 31.54
N GLN A 687 -1.65 46.56 32.47
CA GLN A 687 -2.15 46.96 33.79
C GLN A 687 -1.65 48.35 34.19
N GLU A 688 -2.05 49.36 33.42
CA GLU A 688 -2.20 50.75 33.90
C GLU A 688 -3.52 51.32 33.34
N GLN A 689 -4.20 52.11 34.16
CA GLN A 689 -5.62 52.50 34.09
C GLN A 689 -5.77 54.01 33.73
N PRO A 690 -6.96 54.66 33.67
CA PRO A 690 -8.37 54.19 33.55
C PRO A 690 -9.30 55.05 32.61
N ASN A 691 -10.60 54.72 32.59
CA ASN A 691 -11.81 55.59 32.39
C ASN A 691 -11.99 56.50 31.14
N HIS A 692 -13.07 56.28 30.37
CA HIS A 692 -14.35 57.02 30.51
C HIS A 692 -15.49 56.42 29.65
N GLU A 693 -16.70 56.97 29.79
CA GLU A 693 -18.01 56.33 29.53
C GLU A 693 -18.69 56.68 28.18
N ASN A 694 -19.82 56.00 27.94
CA ASN A 694 -20.97 56.34 27.08
C ASN A 694 -21.02 55.80 25.62
N GLY A 695 -22.13 55.09 25.30
CA GLY A 695 -22.63 54.84 23.93
C GLY A 695 -23.77 55.81 23.56
N PRO A 696 -24.75 55.47 22.68
CA PRO A 696 -24.92 54.23 21.90
C PRO A 696 -25.30 54.42 20.40
N ASN A 697 -25.51 53.31 19.68
CA ASN A 697 -26.30 53.13 18.43
C ASN A 697 -25.91 53.89 17.12
N LEU A 698 -25.68 53.15 16.02
CA LEU A 698 -26.69 52.85 14.97
C LEU A 698 -26.06 52.37 13.63
N ALA A 699 -26.72 51.37 13.02
CA ALA A 699 -26.67 50.84 11.64
C ALA A 699 -25.66 51.34 10.58
N GLY A 700 -25.22 50.40 9.72
CA GLY A 700 -25.30 50.60 8.26
C GLY A 700 -24.03 50.39 7.44
N ASN A 701 -24.02 49.29 6.67
CA ASN A 701 -23.47 49.15 5.31
C ASN A 701 -22.00 49.50 5.00
N THR A 702 -21.25 48.43 4.70
CA THR A 702 -20.74 48.12 3.35
C THR A 702 -19.73 49.07 2.66
N LEU A 703 -18.53 48.49 2.44
CA LEU A 703 -17.52 48.73 1.39
C LEU A 703 -16.46 49.86 1.55
N ASP A 704 -15.22 49.35 1.63
CA ASP A 704 -14.02 49.75 0.87
C ASP A 704 -13.00 50.75 1.49
N TRP A 705 -11.78 50.67 0.95
CA TRP A 705 -10.61 51.54 1.05
C TRP A 705 -9.41 51.11 1.92
N SER A 706 -8.49 50.38 1.26
CA SER A 706 -7.08 50.76 1.06
C SER A 706 -6.33 51.65 2.09
N SER A 707 -5.36 51.03 2.77
CA SER A 707 -3.99 51.53 3.00
C SER A 707 -3.68 52.83 3.78
N ASN A 708 -2.78 52.63 4.76
CA ASN A 708 -1.73 53.52 5.31
C ASN A 708 -2.03 54.47 6.49
N GLY A 709 -1.31 54.19 7.59
CA GLY A 709 -1.04 55.08 8.72
C GLY A 709 0.22 54.60 9.48
N SER A 710 1.39 55.12 9.12
CA SER A 710 2.70 54.68 9.65
C SER A 710 3.08 55.38 10.96
N MET A 711 3.78 54.67 11.85
CA MET A 711 4.88 55.26 12.64
C MET A 711 6.06 54.29 12.76
N ASN A 712 7.28 54.81 12.63
CA ASN A 712 8.53 54.05 12.58
C ASN A 712 9.34 54.18 13.87
N LEU A 713 10.15 53.17 14.20
CA LEU A 713 11.47 53.38 14.79
C LEU A 713 12.46 52.29 14.33
N ALA A 714 13.69 52.68 14.01
CA ALA A 714 14.73 51.87 13.35
C ALA A 714 15.44 50.89 14.31
N GLY A 715 16.21 49.88 13.89
CA GLY A 715 16.61 49.35 12.56
C GLY A 715 17.38 48.02 12.80
N THR A 716 17.50 47.05 11.88
CA THR A 716 18.26 47.10 10.61
C THR A 716 17.79 46.03 9.59
N LYS A 717 17.77 46.41 8.30
CA LYS A 717 17.96 45.63 7.03
C LYS A 717 18.17 44.10 7.14
N GLU A 718 17.56 43.20 6.34
CA GLU A 718 16.69 43.19 5.13
C GLU A 718 15.79 41.92 5.27
N GLY A 719 14.64 41.71 4.63
CA GLY A 719 14.03 42.31 3.43
C GLY A 719 13.14 41.29 2.69
N GLN A 720 12.15 40.68 3.36
CA GLN A 720 11.09 39.87 2.71
C GLN A 720 9.71 40.17 3.35
N PRO A 721 8.62 40.25 2.55
CA PRO A 721 7.29 40.43 3.10
C PRO A 721 6.84 39.18 3.85
N MET A 722 6.17 39.37 4.98
CA MET A 722 5.57 38.29 5.77
C MET A 722 4.58 37.53 4.88
N VAL A 723 4.97 36.31 4.50
CA VAL A 723 4.10 35.40 3.73
C VAL A 723 2.92 35.04 4.61
N ASN A 724 1.70 35.24 4.11
CA ASN A 724 0.55 34.60 4.74
C ASN A 724 0.69 33.08 4.55
N LEU A 725 0.98 32.38 5.65
CA LEU A 725 1.22 30.94 5.71
C LEU A 725 -0.06 30.16 6.02
N GLU A 726 -1.14 30.88 6.32
CA GLU A 726 -2.51 30.38 6.43
C GLU A 726 -2.85 29.43 5.26
N GLY A 727 -3.38 28.25 5.59
CA GLY A 727 -3.65 27.18 4.61
C GLY A 727 -2.44 26.34 4.14
N CYS A 728 -1.19 26.75 4.35
CA CYS A 728 -0.02 26.00 3.87
C CYS A 728 0.19 24.67 4.61
N THR A 729 0.71 23.64 3.93
CA THR A 729 1.19 22.37 4.55
C THR A 729 2.72 22.37 4.75
N LEU A 730 3.27 21.41 5.50
CA LEU A 730 4.74 21.25 5.68
C LEU A 730 5.48 21.20 4.34
N LEU A 731 4.88 20.58 3.32
CA LEU A 731 5.43 20.50 1.97
C LEU A 731 5.50 21.86 1.28
N HIS A 732 4.53 22.76 1.50
CA HIS A 732 4.57 24.13 0.98
C HIS A 732 5.76 24.91 1.54
N ILE A 733 5.99 24.83 2.87
CA ILE A 733 7.12 25.51 3.51
C ILE A 733 8.45 24.87 3.05
N ALA A 734 8.55 23.55 2.98
CA ALA A 734 9.75 22.89 2.45
C ALA A 734 10.07 23.33 1.02
N CYS A 735 9.05 23.49 0.17
CA CYS A 735 9.18 24.00 -1.19
C CYS A 735 9.63 25.47 -1.24
N GLU A 736 9.39 26.28 -0.21
CA GLU A 736 9.85 27.66 -0.13
C GLU A 736 11.22 27.84 0.56
N THR A 737 11.54 27.04 1.58
CA THR A 737 12.70 27.26 2.46
C THR A 737 13.74 26.14 2.43
N ALA A 738 13.34 24.88 2.36
CA ALA A 738 14.23 23.73 2.55
C ALA A 738 14.90 23.23 1.25
N ASP A 739 15.76 22.22 1.32
CA ASP A 739 16.36 21.60 0.13
C ASP A 739 15.60 20.35 -0.37
N ILE A 740 16.09 19.80 -1.49
CA ILE A 740 15.52 18.62 -2.17
C ILE A 740 15.41 17.39 -1.26
N GLY A 741 16.31 17.21 -0.28
CA GLY A 741 16.28 16.07 0.64
C GLY A 741 15.21 16.21 1.72
N MET A 742 14.84 17.44 2.11
CA MET A 742 13.71 17.68 3.02
C MET A 742 12.37 17.42 2.31
N VAL A 743 12.27 17.86 1.05
CA VAL A 743 11.09 17.58 0.21
C VAL A 743 10.94 16.07 -0.03
N GLU A 744 12.04 15.37 -0.34
CA GLU A 744 12.05 13.91 -0.43
C GLU A 744 11.60 13.23 0.87
N LEU A 745 12.08 13.69 2.04
CA LEU A 745 11.68 13.16 3.35
C LEU A 745 10.17 13.24 3.55
N LEU A 746 9.57 14.43 3.35
CA LEU A 746 8.13 14.62 3.52
C LEU A 746 7.31 13.77 2.54
N LEU A 747 7.75 13.65 1.28
CA LEU A 747 7.08 12.81 0.27
C LEU A 747 7.14 11.31 0.62
N GLN A 748 8.28 10.80 1.13
CA GLN A 748 8.38 9.39 1.54
C GLN A 748 7.52 9.05 2.77
N TYR A 749 7.16 10.05 3.59
CA TYR A 749 6.22 9.92 4.71
C TYR A 749 4.76 10.30 4.36
N GLY A 750 4.43 10.50 3.08
CA GLY A 750 3.04 10.64 2.62
C GLY A 750 2.49 12.07 2.60
N ALA A 751 3.35 13.09 2.47
CA ALA A 751 2.90 14.45 2.21
C ALA A 751 2.17 14.55 0.86
N ASN A 752 0.97 15.14 0.86
CA ASN A 752 0.12 15.33 -0.30
C ASN A 752 0.76 16.37 -1.23
N ILE A 753 1.25 15.86 -2.36
CA ILE A 753 1.97 16.62 -3.38
C ILE A 753 1.11 17.71 -4.06
N ASN A 754 -0.22 17.54 -4.02
CA ASN A 754 -1.23 18.42 -4.62
C ASN A 754 -2.14 19.06 -3.56
N ALA A 755 -1.72 19.14 -2.29
CA ALA A 755 -2.41 19.94 -1.29
C ALA A 755 -2.48 21.41 -1.76
N THR A 756 -3.54 22.13 -1.41
CA THR A 756 -3.72 23.55 -1.76
C THR A 756 -3.65 24.42 -0.51
N ASP A 757 -2.96 25.56 -0.58
CA ASP A 757 -3.09 26.61 0.43
C ASP A 757 -4.43 27.37 0.31
N LEU A 758 -4.69 28.36 1.18
CA LEU A 758 -5.95 29.12 1.12
C LEU A 758 -6.14 29.90 -0.18
N ARG A 759 -5.11 30.06 -1.01
CA ARG A 759 -5.19 30.68 -2.34
C ARG A 759 -5.27 29.67 -3.48
N GLY A 760 -5.62 28.42 -3.18
CA GLY A 760 -5.67 27.33 -4.17
C GLY A 760 -4.29 26.89 -4.68
N ARG A 761 -3.19 27.48 -4.19
CA ARG A 761 -1.85 27.21 -4.74
C ARG A 761 -1.32 25.90 -4.18
N THR A 762 -0.74 25.08 -5.05
CA THR A 762 -0.06 23.83 -4.66
C THR A 762 1.43 24.05 -4.32
N PRO A 763 2.14 23.08 -3.72
CA PRO A 763 3.58 23.16 -3.51
C PRO A 763 4.38 23.39 -4.81
N LEU A 764 3.85 22.96 -5.96
CA LEU A 764 4.44 23.22 -7.27
C LEU A 764 4.34 24.71 -7.67
N HIS A 765 3.20 25.37 -7.44
CA HIS A 765 3.08 26.82 -7.58
C HIS A 765 4.11 27.54 -6.69
N ARG A 766 4.27 27.08 -5.44
CA ARG A 766 5.21 27.68 -4.48
C ARG A 766 6.67 27.52 -4.91
N CYS A 767 7.05 26.38 -5.48
CA CYS A 767 8.39 26.18 -6.06
C CYS A 767 8.67 27.17 -7.20
N ILE A 768 7.71 27.36 -8.10
CA ILE A 768 7.86 28.21 -9.29
C ILE A 768 7.93 29.69 -8.89
N LEU A 769 7.02 30.15 -8.03
CA LEU A 769 7.05 31.51 -7.45
C LEU A 769 8.33 31.83 -6.67
N LYS A 770 9.11 30.81 -6.28
CA LYS A 770 10.39 30.95 -5.57
C LYS A 770 11.61 30.57 -6.44
N GLY A 771 11.44 30.36 -7.75
CA GLY A 771 12.51 30.06 -8.69
C GLY A 771 13.21 28.71 -8.46
N ARG A 772 12.54 27.75 -7.81
CA ARG A 772 13.16 26.49 -7.39
C ARG A 772 12.99 25.35 -8.39
N SER A 773 13.54 25.53 -9.59
CA SER A 773 13.44 24.60 -10.74
C SER A 773 13.74 23.14 -10.37
N ILE A 774 14.75 22.89 -9.53
CA ILE A 774 15.15 21.54 -9.09
C ILE A 774 14.04 20.85 -8.27
N ILE A 775 13.41 21.59 -7.35
CA ILE A 775 12.32 21.03 -6.51
C ILE A 775 11.05 20.90 -7.33
N ALA A 776 10.74 21.86 -8.22
CA ALA A 776 9.63 21.76 -9.16
C ALA A 776 9.72 20.48 -10.03
N ARG A 777 10.91 20.16 -10.57
CA ARG A 777 11.13 18.91 -11.31
C ARG A 777 10.94 17.65 -10.45
N LEU A 778 11.36 17.67 -9.18
CA LEU A 778 11.08 16.57 -8.25
C LEU A 778 9.57 16.42 -8.01
N LEU A 779 8.83 17.50 -7.79
CA LEU A 779 7.38 17.40 -7.59
C LEU A 779 6.70 16.81 -8.83
N LEU A 780 7.08 17.27 -10.03
CA LEU A 780 6.57 16.74 -11.30
C LEU A 780 6.89 15.25 -11.47
N SER A 781 8.12 14.80 -11.18
CA SER A 781 8.48 13.37 -11.29
C SER A 781 7.77 12.47 -10.28
N ARG A 782 7.19 13.06 -9.22
CA ARG A 782 6.44 12.36 -8.17
C ARG A 782 4.92 12.54 -8.26
N GLY A 783 4.40 13.11 -9.34
CA GLY A 783 2.96 13.23 -9.61
C GLY A 783 2.30 14.55 -9.17
N GLY A 784 3.09 15.60 -8.98
CA GLY A 784 2.58 16.97 -8.80
C GLY A 784 1.86 17.44 -10.06
N ASP A 785 0.64 17.96 -9.92
CA ASP A 785 -0.23 18.34 -11.03
C ASP A 785 0.17 19.70 -11.62
N PRO A 786 0.64 19.76 -12.89
CA PRO A 786 0.94 21.02 -13.57
C PRO A 786 -0.31 21.76 -14.06
N ARG A 787 -1.51 21.20 -13.90
CA ARG A 787 -2.81 21.76 -14.35
C ARG A 787 -3.71 22.23 -13.21
N ALA A 788 -3.32 22.00 -11.95
CA ALA A 788 -3.98 22.63 -10.81
C ALA A 788 -3.99 24.15 -11.00
N VAL A 789 -5.07 24.82 -10.58
CA VAL A 789 -5.21 26.29 -10.69
C VAL A 789 -5.28 26.94 -9.32
N ASP A 790 -4.67 28.12 -9.18
CA ASP A 790 -4.85 28.99 -8.01
C ASP A 790 -6.20 29.72 -8.04
N GLU A 791 -6.54 30.45 -6.97
CA GLU A 791 -7.76 31.27 -6.89
C GLU A 791 -7.83 32.36 -7.97
N GLU A 792 -6.68 32.77 -8.53
CA GLU A 792 -6.62 33.70 -9.66
C GLU A 792 -6.79 32.99 -11.03
N GLY A 793 -7.08 31.67 -11.02
CA GLY A 793 -7.32 30.85 -12.19
C GLY A 793 -6.04 30.42 -12.92
N ARG A 794 -4.86 30.66 -12.36
CA ARG A 794 -3.56 30.43 -13.01
C ARG A 794 -2.97 29.09 -12.64
N THR A 795 -2.37 28.42 -13.62
CA THR A 795 -1.61 27.19 -13.43
C THR A 795 -0.16 27.47 -13.02
N PRO A 796 0.57 26.48 -12.46
CA PRO A 796 1.99 26.59 -12.19
C PRO A 796 2.80 26.93 -13.45
N ILE A 797 2.38 26.46 -14.62
CA ILE A 797 3.05 26.71 -15.91
C ILE A 797 2.89 28.17 -16.35
N GLU A 798 1.72 28.78 -16.13
CA GLU A 798 1.50 30.20 -16.46
C GLU A 798 2.32 31.11 -15.54
N LEU A 799 2.41 30.79 -14.24
CA LEU A 799 3.32 31.47 -13.31
C LEU A 799 4.81 31.33 -13.70
N ALA A 800 5.20 30.20 -14.32
CA ALA A 800 6.55 29.99 -14.86
C ALA A 800 6.83 30.80 -16.14
N ALA A 801 5.79 31.27 -16.85
CA ALA A 801 5.92 32.14 -18.01
C ALA A 801 5.97 33.63 -17.64
N GLU A 802 5.34 34.02 -16.53
CA GLU A 802 5.37 35.39 -15.98
C GLU A 802 6.65 35.69 -15.18
N SER A 803 7.23 34.67 -14.54
CA SER A 803 8.52 34.80 -13.85
C SER A 803 9.68 34.65 -14.85
N ASN A 804 10.57 35.66 -14.90
CA ASN A 804 11.73 35.71 -15.79
C ASN A 804 12.85 34.72 -15.36
N ALA A 805 12.56 33.42 -15.33
CA ALA A 805 13.51 32.34 -15.11
C ALA A 805 13.96 31.78 -16.47
N ASP A 806 15.23 32.02 -16.85
CA ASP A 806 15.81 31.68 -18.16
C ASP A 806 16.14 30.17 -18.33
N ASP A 807 15.33 29.29 -17.75
CA ASP A 807 15.44 27.83 -17.81
C ASP A 807 14.40 27.24 -18.77
N ARG A 808 14.77 27.03 -20.04
CA ARG A 808 13.89 26.46 -21.08
C ARG A 808 13.41 25.02 -20.83
N GLU A 809 13.86 24.36 -19.75
CA GLU A 809 13.64 22.93 -19.48
C GLU A 809 12.46 22.59 -18.55
N VAL A 810 11.67 23.56 -18.08
CA VAL A 810 10.46 23.27 -17.27
C VAL A 810 9.25 22.84 -18.13
N ARG A 811 9.40 22.84 -19.47
CA ARG A 811 8.34 22.44 -20.42
C ARG A 811 8.27 20.92 -20.64
N ALA A 812 7.53 20.27 -19.73
CA ALA A 812 6.89 18.95 -19.86
C ALA A 812 7.77 17.68 -19.87
N PRO A 813 7.18 16.58 -19.37
CA PRO A 813 7.11 15.34 -20.14
C PRO A 813 5.64 15.03 -20.49
N THR A 814 5.20 15.43 -21.68
CA THR A 814 3.92 14.96 -22.24
C THR A 814 4.08 13.53 -22.74
N THR A 815 3.39 12.59 -22.08
CA THR A 815 2.81 11.36 -22.67
C THR A 815 3.32 10.94 -24.06
N ASP A 816 4.39 10.15 -24.11
CA ASP A 816 4.66 9.30 -25.28
C ASP A 816 3.77 8.05 -25.20
N SER A 817 2.55 8.19 -25.74
CA SER A 817 1.69 7.07 -26.09
C SER A 817 1.79 6.80 -27.59
N ASN A 818 2.79 6.01 -28.00
CA ASN A 818 2.84 5.28 -29.28
C ASN A 818 4.04 4.31 -29.26
N GLY A 819 3.78 2.99 -29.32
CA GLY A 819 4.81 1.93 -29.27
C GLY A 819 4.30 0.66 -28.60
#